data_AF-A0A2D6KF42-F1
#
_entry.id   AF-A0A2D6KF42-F1
#
_cell.length_a   1.000
_cell.length_b   1.000
_cell.length_c   1.000
_cell.angle_alpha   90.00
_cell.angle_beta   90.00
_cell.angle_gamma   90.00
#
_symmetry.space_group_name_H-M   'P 1'
#
loop_
_entity.id
_entity.type
_entity.pdbx_description
1 polymer ?
#
loop_
_entity_poly.entity_id
_entity_poly.type
_entity_poly.pdbx_seq_one_letter_code
_entity_poly.pdbx_strand_id
1 'polypeptide(L)'
;MLFKPGTKLFAYEIIKEAGVKTLYVNYMGASFVPSIAESADVMSNTIDLLSDGSDVSRIVFVQQRNYSHNSNQTFMLSEIAGIYVHLTKQEKILSPNKLSILNTNDLSRRYNDVGYLLTKLKGDPVACFVELERVIGLEKKNLKELSDTLKIDQLNYIKLLENFYSMLKNTEFIKSIVVEDYDFTRGIYSNFLRPEIIPNFTFTRLVSSLPEDAKIVDQYTIGEEFDESVVTILKRERDAKHIYHLMPPEYSLEEGMQELVNLGRNVLIEHQPKAEEFTDPEKTRQVFFNVSRDLLRDLAVSKNINLSYSDLNKLAKILVRHTIGFGLIEVLLQDRNLQDIVLNAPVAANPVFLRHGDFDECVTNIIPSKEDAESWAAKFRMVSGRPLDEANPVLDTDMSLGNVRSRVAVIQQPLSPRGLAYAIRRHRESPWTLPLFIKNKMINSFAAGLFSFLIDGSRTLLVAGTRSSGKSSLLGSLLLEIMPKYRIIVLEDSVTGDSQIIVKENGEFRKTTIGELIDDQIRKDGFKDIDGRDKSLNPGKIEVFSIDKEGKVILAEASKFIKHRVNKPIYEVKTTSGKRIKVTEDHSLFTLDEKNIFKPIKCKELEEGSFLAIPNKLTFDNNLENINLLDHLDKLDKKVFVFGKGVEEYINHNRKELFSLAYSLGYVKPTIQNWIVKKILPVEIFEKVKDRINESNLKLKSYGGSRSFSNDLVLDEDFLNFVGLWLADGCYDEHSVIISVQEEENREVVRKIGKKFGIPVKMHSDKFSLMLNSTLLKEVMVKVLDLNGNSYTKKIPQWGYNLSNKQIGWLLKGFFSGDGCASDKEIVFSICSKRLIDDISSLLLRFNIILRNSHIVREGDKTINCRIGNTKMLNFFKDHIGFLVNSKQERLEKLCSRVSTHDTSDIIPISLEVTN
;
A
#
# COMPACT_ATOMS: atom_id res chain seq x y z
N MET A 1 3.28 -32.04 13.64
CA MET A 1 2.34 -33.16 13.44
C MET A 1 2.45 -34.03 14.68
N LEU A 2 1.35 -34.22 15.41
CA LEU A 2 1.30 -35.06 16.61
C LEU A 2 0.88 -36.47 16.18
N PHE A 3 1.50 -37.50 16.74
CA PHE A 3 1.01 -38.87 16.63
C PHE A 3 -0.51 -38.90 16.85
N LYS A 4 -1.25 -39.72 16.08
CA LYS A 4 -2.72 -39.76 16.16
C LYS A 4 -3.15 -40.03 17.62
N PRO A 5 -4.25 -39.42 18.12
CA PRO A 5 -4.76 -39.70 19.45
C PRO A 5 -4.92 -41.22 19.66
N GLY A 6 -4.33 -41.76 20.73
CA GLY A 6 -4.31 -43.20 21.02
C GLY A 6 -3.10 -43.98 20.48
N THR A 7 -2.12 -43.31 19.86
CA THR A 7 -0.85 -43.95 19.49
C THR A 7 -0.11 -44.44 20.74
N LYS A 8 0.45 -45.66 20.68
CA LYS A 8 1.18 -46.27 21.80
C LYS A 8 2.36 -45.40 22.26
N LEU A 9 2.59 -45.37 23.57
CA LEU A 9 3.79 -44.77 24.16
C LEU A 9 5.04 -45.45 23.58
N PHE A 10 6.07 -44.65 23.28
CA PHE A 10 7.34 -45.04 22.64
C PHE A 10 7.24 -45.52 21.18
N ALA A 11 6.09 -45.40 20.53
CA ALA A 11 6.01 -45.58 19.07
C ALA A 11 6.88 -44.55 18.35
N TYR A 12 7.41 -44.90 17.17
CA TYR A 12 8.26 -44.00 16.41
C TYR A 12 7.89 -43.94 14.93
N GLU A 13 8.22 -42.82 14.29
CA GLU A 13 8.07 -42.59 12.85
C GLU A 13 9.32 -41.88 12.32
N ILE A 14 9.75 -42.21 11.10
CA ILE A 14 10.88 -41.56 10.43
C ILE A 14 10.34 -40.76 9.24
N ILE A 15 10.61 -39.46 9.23
CA ILE A 15 10.14 -38.53 8.20
C ILE A 15 11.34 -37.88 7.51
N LYS A 16 11.28 -37.74 6.18
CA LYS A 16 12.32 -37.08 5.38
C LYS A 16 11.83 -35.72 4.89
N GLU A 17 12.46 -34.64 5.35
CA GLU A 17 12.11 -33.26 5.03
C GLU A 17 13.36 -32.47 4.60
N ALA A 18 13.31 -31.80 3.44
CA ALA A 18 14.38 -30.92 2.93
C ALA A 18 15.81 -31.54 2.94
N GLY A 19 15.91 -32.86 2.80
CA GLY A 19 17.19 -33.59 2.82
C GLY A 19 17.62 -34.09 4.21
N VAL A 20 16.87 -33.77 5.26
CA VAL A 20 17.09 -34.22 6.66
C VAL A 20 16.11 -35.36 6.97
N LYS A 21 16.61 -36.47 7.52
CA LYS A 21 15.75 -37.56 8.03
C LYS A 21 15.61 -37.40 9.55
N THR A 22 14.38 -37.26 10.03
CA THR A 22 14.06 -37.02 11.43
C THR A 22 13.33 -38.22 12.02
N LEU A 23 13.82 -38.75 13.14
CA LEU A 23 13.18 -39.77 13.96
C LEU A 23 12.30 -39.10 15.02
N TYR A 24 10.99 -39.26 14.91
CA TYR A 24 10.03 -38.83 15.91
C TYR A 24 9.69 -39.99 16.84
N VAL A 25 9.68 -39.77 18.14
CA VAL A 25 9.33 -40.79 19.14
C VAL A 25 8.25 -40.26 20.07
N ASN A 26 7.19 -41.04 20.26
CA ASN A 26 6.00 -40.66 21.01
C ASN A 26 6.22 -40.80 22.52
N TYR A 27 6.26 -39.68 23.23
CA TYR A 27 6.26 -39.61 24.70
C TYR A 27 4.96 -38.98 25.25
N MET A 28 3.93 -38.77 24.42
CA MET A 28 2.65 -38.24 24.86
C MET A 28 2.03 -39.15 25.93
N GLY A 29 1.78 -38.60 27.12
CA GLY A 29 1.26 -39.33 28.28
C GLY A 29 2.33 -39.97 29.19
N ALA A 30 3.63 -39.79 28.91
CA ALA A 30 4.70 -40.17 29.84
C ALA A 30 4.65 -39.31 31.12
N SER A 31 4.91 -39.92 32.28
CA SER A 31 4.98 -39.25 33.59
C SER A 31 6.30 -38.50 33.83
N PHE A 32 7.23 -38.53 32.88
CA PHE A 32 8.56 -37.92 32.96
C PHE A 32 8.93 -37.24 31.65
N VAL A 33 9.87 -36.30 31.70
CA VAL A 33 10.39 -35.61 30.51
C VAL A 33 11.46 -36.48 29.84
N PRO A 34 11.39 -36.73 28.53
CA PRO A 34 12.40 -37.50 27.83
C PRO A 34 13.72 -36.72 27.75
N SER A 35 14.75 -37.23 28.43
CA SER A 35 16.09 -36.64 28.46
C SER A 35 17.14 -37.72 28.24
N ILE A 36 17.86 -37.67 27.12
CA ILE A 36 18.96 -38.61 26.81
C ILE A 36 20.09 -38.42 27.82
N ALA A 37 20.38 -37.16 28.18
CA ALA A 37 21.44 -36.84 29.13
C ALA A 37 21.14 -37.41 30.53
N GLU A 38 19.93 -37.19 31.04
CA GLU A 38 19.59 -37.52 32.43
C GLU A 38 19.13 -38.97 32.61
N SER A 39 18.51 -39.59 31.60
CA SER A 39 17.97 -40.95 31.70
C SER A 39 18.72 -41.97 30.83
N ALA A 40 19.29 -42.99 31.49
CA ALA A 40 19.93 -44.11 30.83
C ALA A 40 18.94 -44.94 29.98
N ASP A 41 17.68 -45.06 30.44
CA ASP A 41 16.64 -45.81 29.72
C ASP A 41 16.25 -45.10 28.42
N VAL A 42 16.10 -43.76 28.46
CA VAL A 42 15.80 -42.96 27.27
C VAL A 42 16.96 -43.06 26.25
N MET A 43 18.21 -42.99 26.71
CA MET A 43 19.38 -43.17 25.85
C MET A 43 19.43 -44.58 25.23
N SER A 44 19.23 -45.62 26.03
CA SER A 44 19.24 -47.01 25.56
C SER A 44 18.17 -47.25 24.50
N ASN A 45 16.94 -46.82 24.77
CA ASN A 45 15.83 -46.94 23.81
C ASN A 45 16.13 -46.17 22.52
N THR A 46 16.74 -44.99 22.62
CA THR A 46 17.13 -44.19 21.45
C THR A 46 18.19 -44.91 20.61
N ILE A 47 19.20 -45.52 21.25
CA ILE A 47 20.22 -46.31 20.55
C ILE A 47 19.63 -47.55 19.89
N ASP A 48 18.68 -48.22 20.55
CA ASP A 48 17.97 -49.36 19.95
C ASP A 48 17.21 -48.92 18.68
N LEU A 49 16.53 -47.77 18.70
CA LEU A 49 15.83 -47.22 17.53
C LEU A 49 16.78 -46.85 16.37
N LEU A 50 17.96 -46.31 16.68
CA LEU A 50 18.98 -45.99 15.67
C LEU A 50 19.65 -47.26 15.11
N SER A 51 19.74 -48.33 15.90
CA SER A 51 20.34 -49.62 15.54
C SER A 51 19.55 -50.39 14.47
N ASP A 52 18.29 -50.05 14.26
CA ASP A 52 17.41 -50.66 13.25
C ASP A 52 17.63 -50.15 11.81
N GLY A 53 18.73 -49.42 11.58
CA GLY A 53 19.24 -49.14 10.23
C GLY A 53 18.68 -47.88 9.57
N SER A 54 18.34 -46.89 10.39
CA SER A 54 17.85 -45.61 9.90
C SER A 54 18.99 -44.59 9.85
N ASP A 55 19.35 -44.15 8.64
CA ASP A 55 20.27 -43.03 8.39
C ASP A 55 19.58 -41.72 8.82
N VAL A 56 19.50 -41.51 10.13
CA VAL A 56 18.75 -40.41 10.76
C VAL A 56 19.71 -39.27 11.06
N SER A 57 19.29 -38.06 10.71
CA SER A 57 20.05 -36.83 10.89
C SER A 57 19.52 -35.97 12.05
N ARG A 58 18.40 -36.35 12.67
CA ARG A 58 17.76 -35.62 13.78
C ARG A 58 16.83 -36.52 14.59
N ILE A 59 16.76 -36.32 15.90
CA ILE A 59 15.81 -37.03 16.80
C ILE A 59 14.87 -36.00 17.44
N VAL A 60 13.59 -36.34 17.58
CA VAL A 60 12.58 -35.51 18.24
C VAL A 60 11.72 -36.37 19.17
N PHE A 61 11.76 -36.09 20.47
CA PHE A 61 10.80 -36.67 21.41
C PHE A 61 9.55 -35.79 21.47
N VAL A 62 8.41 -36.39 21.15
CA VAL A 62 7.11 -35.71 21.10
C VAL A 62 6.39 -35.91 22.43
N GLN A 63 6.40 -34.89 23.28
CA GLN A 63 5.59 -34.82 24.50
C GLN A 63 4.72 -33.55 24.44
N GLN A 64 4.36 -32.93 25.57
CA GLN A 64 3.69 -31.62 25.62
C GLN A 64 4.57 -30.50 25.05
N ARG A 65 5.89 -30.70 25.06
CA ARG A 65 6.88 -29.98 24.25
C ARG A 65 7.64 -30.99 23.42
N ASN A 66 8.10 -30.58 22.25
CA ASN A 66 9.00 -31.40 21.45
C ASN A 66 10.45 -31.13 21.88
N TYR A 67 11.20 -32.20 22.13
CA TYR A 67 12.62 -32.14 22.49
C TYR A 67 13.45 -32.63 21.32
N SER A 68 14.08 -31.71 20.60
CA SER A 68 14.82 -32.03 19.37
C SER A 68 16.33 -32.09 19.60
N HIS A 69 16.96 -33.18 19.21
CA HIS A 69 18.41 -33.34 19.19
C HIS A 69 18.93 -33.11 17.77
N ASN A 70 19.87 -32.17 17.64
CA ASN A 70 20.40 -31.76 16.34
C ASN A 70 21.25 -32.86 15.67
N SER A 71 21.78 -32.56 14.47
CA SER A 71 22.52 -33.53 13.67
C SER A 71 23.84 -33.99 14.29
N ASN A 72 24.51 -33.11 15.02
CA ASN A 72 25.75 -33.50 15.71
C ASN A 72 25.45 -34.49 16.85
N GLN A 73 24.46 -34.16 17.68
CA GLN A 73 24.02 -35.04 18.78
C GLN A 73 23.52 -36.40 18.27
N THR A 74 22.77 -36.37 17.16
CA THR A 74 22.26 -37.59 16.52
C THR A 74 23.38 -38.43 15.92
N PHE A 75 24.39 -37.81 15.31
CA PHE A 75 25.56 -38.49 14.78
C PHE A 75 26.33 -39.21 15.89
N MET A 76 26.61 -38.51 16.99
CA MET A 76 27.28 -39.08 18.18
C MET A 76 26.55 -40.32 18.70
N LEU A 77 25.21 -40.29 18.80
CA LEU A 77 24.41 -41.45 19.23
C LEU A 77 24.38 -42.57 18.17
N SER A 78 24.43 -42.21 16.89
CA SER A 78 24.44 -43.16 15.78
C SER A 78 25.78 -43.92 15.68
N GLU A 79 26.90 -43.30 16.04
CA GLU A 79 28.20 -44.00 16.17
C GLU A 79 28.12 -45.10 17.23
N ILE A 80 27.52 -44.81 18.39
CA ILE A 80 27.33 -45.79 19.46
C ILE A 80 26.41 -46.94 19.02
N ALA A 81 25.29 -46.61 18.37
CA ALA A 81 24.39 -47.61 17.79
C ALA A 81 25.12 -48.49 16.75
N GLY A 82 25.97 -47.89 15.91
CA GLY A 82 26.80 -48.61 14.95
C GLY A 82 27.76 -49.59 15.60
N ILE A 83 28.43 -49.19 16.70
CA ILE A 83 29.29 -50.08 17.49
C ILE A 83 28.46 -51.23 18.08
N TYR A 84 27.32 -50.94 18.70
CA TYR A 84 26.45 -51.95 19.28
C TYR A 84 25.99 -52.99 18.24
N VAL A 85 25.57 -52.53 17.05
CA VAL A 85 25.18 -53.39 15.92
C VAL A 85 26.36 -54.22 15.41
N HIS A 86 27.55 -53.63 15.28
CA HIS A 86 28.75 -54.35 14.87
C HIS A 86 29.09 -55.48 15.85
N LEU A 87 29.12 -55.18 17.15
CA LEU A 87 29.47 -56.15 18.19
C LEU A 87 28.43 -57.28 18.29
N THR A 88 27.14 -56.97 18.20
CA THR A 88 26.06 -57.95 18.40
C THR A 88 25.74 -58.74 17.13
N LYS A 89 25.61 -58.09 15.96
CA LYS A 89 25.18 -58.75 14.71
C LYS A 89 26.36 -59.26 13.88
N GLN A 90 27.44 -58.49 13.74
CA GLN A 90 28.58 -58.85 12.86
C GLN A 90 29.61 -59.71 13.59
N GLU A 91 30.15 -59.22 14.70
CA GLU A 91 31.13 -59.94 15.51
C GLU A 91 30.52 -61.06 16.36
N LYS A 92 29.21 -60.96 16.65
CA LYS A 92 28.47 -61.87 17.55
C LYS A 92 29.24 -62.08 18.85
N ILE A 93 29.58 -60.97 19.51
CA ILE A 93 30.49 -60.90 20.65
C ILE A 93 30.08 -61.79 21.83
N LEU A 94 28.78 -62.06 21.99
CA LEU A 94 28.22 -62.94 23.01
C LEU A 94 28.23 -64.44 22.63
N SER A 95 28.73 -64.79 21.45
CA SER A 95 28.80 -66.19 21.04
C SER A 95 29.80 -66.97 21.90
N PRO A 96 29.48 -68.20 22.35
CA PRO A 96 30.34 -68.96 23.26
C PRO A 96 31.79 -69.07 22.78
N ASN A 97 31.99 -69.35 21.49
CA ASN A 97 33.30 -69.54 20.86
C ASN A 97 34.16 -68.27 20.77
N LYS A 98 33.55 -67.08 20.91
CA LYS A 98 34.26 -65.79 20.96
C LYS A 98 34.70 -65.44 22.37
N LEU A 99 33.91 -65.85 23.37
CA LEU A 99 34.16 -65.55 24.78
C LEU A 99 35.10 -66.55 25.44
N SER A 100 35.12 -67.80 24.98
CA SER A 100 36.05 -68.84 25.45
C SER A 100 36.22 -69.92 24.38
N ILE A 101 37.45 -70.32 24.12
CA ILE A 101 37.85 -71.36 23.17
C ILE A 101 38.14 -72.67 23.92
N LEU A 102 38.66 -72.60 25.15
CA LEU A 102 39.18 -73.77 25.88
C LEU A 102 38.64 -73.93 27.31
N ASN A 103 38.17 -72.85 27.96
CA ASN A 103 37.81 -72.87 29.39
C ASN A 103 36.31 -72.60 29.60
N THR A 104 35.54 -73.66 29.84
CA THR A 104 34.07 -73.55 30.05
C THR A 104 33.68 -72.96 31.40
N ASN A 105 34.59 -72.90 32.38
CA ASN A 105 34.27 -72.40 33.73
C ASN A 105 34.12 -70.88 33.79
N ASP A 106 34.87 -70.14 32.98
CA ASP A 106 34.81 -68.67 32.93
C ASP A 106 33.80 -68.14 31.91
N LEU A 107 33.20 -69.02 31.10
CA LEU A 107 32.25 -68.63 30.04
C LEU A 107 31.06 -67.85 30.62
N SER A 108 30.48 -68.33 31.72
CA SER A 108 29.34 -67.66 32.37
C SER A 108 29.73 -66.29 32.91
N ARG A 109 30.93 -66.15 33.48
CA ARG A 109 31.45 -64.86 33.98
C ARG A 109 31.64 -63.88 32.83
N ARG A 110 32.38 -64.27 31.79
CA ARG A 110 32.66 -63.44 30.62
C ARG A 110 31.40 -63.07 29.84
N TYR A 111 30.42 -63.97 29.76
CA TYR A 111 29.12 -63.68 29.17
C TYR A 111 28.37 -62.59 29.94
N ASN A 112 28.35 -62.67 31.27
CA ASN A 112 27.76 -61.66 32.12
C ASN A 112 28.52 -60.32 32.03
N ASP A 113 29.86 -60.36 32.02
CA ASP A 113 30.70 -59.16 31.91
C ASP A 113 30.46 -58.43 30.58
N VAL A 114 30.50 -59.15 29.45
CA VAL A 114 30.24 -58.57 28.13
C VAL A 114 28.77 -58.15 27.98
N GLY A 115 27.82 -58.90 28.53
CA GLY A 115 26.40 -58.53 28.54
C GLY A 115 26.13 -57.26 29.35
N TYR A 116 26.82 -57.09 30.48
CA TYR A 116 26.79 -55.87 31.29
C TYR A 116 27.41 -54.69 30.53
N LEU A 117 28.56 -54.88 29.89
CA LEU A 117 29.21 -53.86 29.07
C LEU A 117 28.34 -53.42 27.88
N LEU A 118 27.64 -54.33 27.22
CA LEU A 118 26.70 -54.00 26.14
C LEU A 118 25.47 -53.23 26.65
N THR A 119 24.97 -53.59 27.83
CA THR A 119 23.89 -52.82 28.50
C THR A 119 24.37 -51.39 28.82
N LYS A 120 25.59 -51.27 29.36
CA LYS A 120 26.22 -49.98 29.63
C LYS A 120 26.51 -49.20 28.35
N LEU A 121 26.90 -49.83 27.25
CA LEU A 121 27.13 -49.14 25.97
C LEU A 121 25.88 -48.40 25.50
N LYS A 122 24.69 -48.99 25.69
CA LYS A 122 23.42 -48.36 25.31
C LYS A 122 22.93 -47.33 26.33
N GLY A 123 23.10 -47.59 27.62
CA GLY A 123 22.59 -46.68 28.66
C GLY A 123 23.54 -45.55 29.01
N ASP A 124 24.86 -45.81 29.02
CA ASP A 124 25.93 -44.93 29.50
C ASP A 124 27.28 -45.24 28.81
N PRO A 125 27.51 -44.76 27.57
CA PRO A 125 28.71 -45.05 26.80
C PRO A 125 30.02 -44.64 27.49
N VAL A 126 30.01 -43.54 28.25
CA VAL A 126 31.20 -43.06 28.99
C VAL A 126 31.52 -44.00 30.15
N ALA A 127 30.53 -44.43 30.93
CA ALA A 127 30.73 -45.45 31.95
C ALA A 127 31.18 -46.79 31.33
N CYS A 128 30.66 -47.17 30.16
CA CYS A 128 31.11 -48.36 29.43
C CYS A 128 32.61 -48.27 29.08
N PHE A 129 33.08 -47.09 28.64
CA PHE A 129 34.48 -46.87 28.30
C PHE A 129 35.42 -47.04 29.51
N VAL A 130 35.05 -46.46 30.66
CA VAL A 130 35.82 -46.58 31.91
C VAL A 130 35.78 -48.02 32.44
N GLU A 131 34.63 -48.68 32.40
CA GLU A 131 34.49 -50.08 32.81
C GLU A 131 35.27 -51.03 31.90
N LEU A 132 35.31 -50.79 30.58
CA LEU A 132 36.13 -51.56 29.65
C LEU A 132 37.61 -51.47 30.03
N GLU A 133 38.12 -50.28 30.32
CA GLU A 133 39.51 -50.10 30.75
C GLU A 133 39.81 -50.85 32.06
N ARG A 134 38.89 -50.77 33.03
CA ARG A 134 38.98 -51.48 34.32
C ARG A 134 39.00 -53.00 34.13
N VAL A 135 38.07 -53.55 33.33
CA VAL A 135 37.98 -54.99 33.06
C VAL A 135 39.22 -55.47 32.30
N ILE A 136 39.69 -54.75 31.27
CA ILE A 136 40.92 -55.08 30.55
C ILE A 136 42.12 -55.10 31.51
N GLY A 137 42.22 -54.14 32.43
CA GLY A 137 43.27 -54.10 33.45
C GLY A 137 43.25 -55.31 34.39
N LEU A 138 42.07 -55.70 34.88
CA LEU A 138 41.88 -56.88 35.73
C LEU A 138 42.23 -58.18 34.99
N GLU A 139 41.74 -58.34 33.77
CA GLU A 139 42.00 -59.53 32.96
C GLU A 139 43.50 -59.65 32.58
N LYS A 140 44.20 -58.53 32.34
CA LYS A 140 45.66 -58.48 32.16
C LYS A 140 46.44 -58.82 33.44
N LYS A 141 45.92 -58.47 34.61
CA LYS A 141 46.52 -58.86 35.90
C LYS A 141 46.38 -60.36 36.13
N ASN A 142 45.17 -60.90 35.91
CA ASN A 142 44.86 -62.33 36.03
C ASN A 142 45.66 -63.20 35.04
N LEU A 143 46.05 -62.65 33.88
CA LEU A 143 46.91 -63.32 32.89
C LEU A 143 48.25 -63.79 33.47
N LYS A 144 48.79 -63.11 34.50
CA LYS A 144 50.08 -63.45 35.12
C LYS A 144 50.04 -64.72 35.99
N GLU A 145 48.85 -65.17 36.38
CA GLU A 145 48.64 -66.26 37.34
C GLU A 145 48.11 -67.56 36.69
N LEU A 146 47.97 -67.60 35.36
CA LEU A 146 47.39 -68.72 34.59
C LEU A 146 48.44 -69.67 33.97
N SER A 147 48.04 -70.91 33.66
CA SER A 147 48.85 -71.89 32.93
C SER A 147 48.92 -71.57 31.41
N ASP A 148 49.94 -72.04 30.70
CA ASP A 148 50.23 -71.63 29.32
C ASP A 148 49.10 -71.91 28.31
N THR A 149 48.30 -72.96 28.52
CA THR A 149 47.12 -73.27 27.69
C THR A 149 45.95 -72.31 27.96
N LEU A 150 45.75 -71.88 29.21
CA LEU A 150 44.70 -70.93 29.60
C LEU A 150 45.08 -69.48 29.25
N LYS A 151 46.38 -69.17 29.13
CA LYS A 151 46.86 -67.84 28.67
C LYS A 151 46.40 -67.50 27.26
N ILE A 152 46.38 -68.46 26.33
CA ILE A 152 45.95 -68.23 24.95
C ILE A 152 44.47 -67.83 24.90
N ASP A 153 43.64 -68.54 25.67
CA ASP A 153 42.22 -68.26 25.81
C ASP A 153 41.96 -66.86 26.42
N GLN A 154 42.67 -66.55 27.51
CA GLN A 154 42.62 -65.25 28.17
C GLN A 154 43.08 -64.09 27.27
N LEU A 155 44.15 -64.29 26.48
CA LEU A 155 44.64 -63.29 25.52
C LEU A 155 43.64 -63.01 24.41
N ASN A 156 42.92 -64.02 23.93
CA ASN A 156 41.87 -63.83 22.92
C ASN A 156 40.70 -63.00 23.48
N TYR A 157 40.31 -63.24 24.73
CA TYR A 157 39.29 -62.44 25.40
C TYR A 157 39.74 -61.00 25.64
N ILE A 158 40.98 -60.78 26.11
CA ILE A 158 41.56 -59.44 26.26
C ILE A 158 41.57 -58.70 24.91
N LYS A 159 42.01 -59.36 23.84
CA LYS A 159 42.04 -58.76 22.49
C LYS A 159 40.65 -58.35 21.99
N LEU A 160 39.62 -59.16 22.29
CA LEU A 160 38.23 -58.84 21.98
C LEU A 160 37.76 -57.59 22.75
N LEU A 161 38.09 -57.47 24.04
CA LEU A 161 37.79 -56.27 24.83
C LEU A 161 38.58 -55.05 24.36
N GLU A 162 39.86 -55.20 23.99
CA GLU A 162 40.70 -54.13 23.46
C GLU A 162 40.18 -53.60 22.12
N ASN A 163 39.66 -54.48 21.25
CA ASN A 163 38.99 -54.08 20.02
C ASN A 163 37.73 -53.26 20.32
N PHE A 164 36.90 -53.73 21.26
CA PHE A 164 35.71 -52.98 21.70
C PHE A 164 36.11 -51.60 22.27
N TYR A 165 37.09 -51.55 23.16
CA TYR A 165 37.63 -50.31 23.72
C TYR A 165 38.15 -49.36 22.63
N SER A 166 38.89 -49.87 21.65
CA SER A 166 39.42 -49.08 20.54
C SER A 166 38.31 -48.49 19.65
N MET A 167 37.25 -49.25 19.38
CA MET A 167 36.08 -48.74 18.64
C MET A 167 35.43 -47.59 19.40
N LEU A 168 35.19 -47.75 20.70
CA LEU A 168 34.55 -46.74 21.53
C LEU A 168 35.42 -45.48 21.69
N LYS A 169 36.73 -45.65 21.89
CA LYS A 169 37.73 -44.56 21.97
C LYS A 169 37.71 -43.65 20.74
N ASN A 170 37.39 -44.20 19.58
CA ASN A 170 37.45 -43.47 18.31
C ASN A 170 36.18 -42.67 17.98
N THR A 171 35.11 -42.83 18.76
CA THR A 171 33.87 -42.05 18.61
C THR A 171 34.09 -40.58 18.93
N GLU A 172 33.33 -39.71 18.30
CA GLU A 172 33.29 -38.27 18.64
C GLU A 172 32.82 -38.07 20.09
N PHE A 173 31.95 -38.98 20.55
CA PHE A 173 31.43 -39.02 21.92
C PHE A 173 32.53 -39.09 22.97
N ILE A 174 33.53 -39.97 22.82
CA ILE A 174 34.63 -40.13 23.78
C ILE A 174 35.74 -39.09 23.53
N LYS A 175 36.03 -38.75 22.28
CA LYS A 175 37.07 -37.76 21.93
C LYS A 175 36.77 -36.35 22.45
N SER A 176 35.50 -36.00 22.60
CA SER A 176 35.06 -34.69 23.09
C SER A 176 35.15 -34.54 24.61
N ILE A 177 35.47 -35.63 25.34
CA ILE A 177 35.55 -35.66 26.81
C ILE A 177 37.01 -35.75 27.26
N VAL A 178 37.43 -34.88 28.17
CA VAL A 178 38.69 -35.05 28.92
C VAL A 178 38.40 -36.00 30.08
N VAL A 179 38.89 -37.24 29.98
CA VAL A 179 38.52 -38.36 30.87
C VAL A 179 39.00 -38.17 32.33
N GLU A 180 39.94 -37.25 32.58
CA GLU A 180 40.57 -37.05 33.91
C GLU A 180 39.61 -36.49 35.00
N ASP A 181 38.46 -35.92 34.64
CA ASP A 181 37.47 -35.31 35.57
C ASP A 181 36.11 -36.06 35.64
N TYR A 182 36.03 -37.33 35.21
CA TYR A 182 34.76 -38.08 35.22
C TYR A 182 34.34 -38.49 36.64
N ASP A 183 33.25 -37.88 37.15
CA ASP A 183 32.73 -38.09 38.51
C ASP A 183 31.75 -39.28 38.64
N PHE A 184 31.69 -40.17 37.64
CA PHE A 184 30.72 -41.27 37.53
C PHE A 184 29.26 -40.83 37.51
N THR A 185 28.97 -39.55 37.29
CA THR A 185 27.61 -39.05 37.11
C THR A 185 27.29 -38.84 35.64
N ARG A 186 25.98 -38.83 35.33
CA ARG A 186 25.48 -38.53 33.99
C ARG A 186 25.51 -37.03 33.64
N GLY A 187 25.93 -36.16 34.57
CA GLY A 187 25.96 -34.71 34.37
C GLY A 187 26.78 -34.28 33.15
N ILE A 188 27.81 -35.07 32.80
CA ILE A 188 28.67 -34.81 31.63
C ILE A 188 27.91 -34.80 30.31
N TYR A 189 26.85 -35.59 30.19
CA TYR A 189 26.05 -35.65 28.96
C TYR A 189 25.28 -34.35 28.72
N SER A 190 24.94 -33.61 29.78
CA SER A 190 24.26 -32.32 29.66
C SER A 190 25.09 -31.30 28.90
N ASN A 191 26.42 -31.44 28.78
CA ASN A 191 27.23 -30.49 28.01
C ASN A 191 27.08 -30.65 26.49
N PHE A 192 26.68 -31.84 26.03
CA PHE A 192 26.68 -32.18 24.60
C PHE A 192 25.31 -32.59 24.07
N LEU A 193 24.44 -33.17 24.91
CA LEU A 193 23.13 -33.71 24.54
C LEU A 193 21.95 -32.85 25.02
N ARG A 194 22.03 -31.52 24.89
CA ARG A 194 20.91 -30.61 25.22
C ARG A 194 19.89 -30.60 24.09
N PRO A 195 18.62 -30.96 24.34
CA PRO A 195 17.57 -30.84 23.34
C PRO A 195 17.17 -29.37 23.12
N GLU A 196 16.83 -29.03 21.88
CA GLU A 196 16.07 -27.82 21.54
C GLU A 196 14.60 -28.04 21.95
N ILE A 197 14.07 -27.21 22.85
CA ILE A 197 12.69 -27.32 23.34
C ILE A 197 11.77 -26.50 22.42
N ILE A 198 10.78 -27.15 21.82
CA ILE A 198 9.87 -26.55 20.85
C ILE A 198 8.43 -26.66 21.38
N PRO A 199 7.70 -25.54 21.56
CA PRO A 199 6.28 -25.57 21.89
C PRO A 199 5.49 -26.23 20.76
N ASN A 200 4.51 -27.08 21.11
CA ASN A 200 3.80 -27.90 20.12
C ASN A 200 2.93 -27.13 19.12
N PHE A 201 2.67 -25.85 19.36
CA PHE A 201 1.88 -24.97 18.49
C PHE A 201 2.71 -24.16 17.48
N THR A 202 4.05 -24.20 17.55
CA THR A 202 4.94 -23.56 16.57
C THR A 202 5.84 -24.61 15.92
N PHE A 203 6.14 -24.44 14.64
CA PHE A 203 7.12 -25.28 13.95
C PHE A 203 8.52 -24.64 13.93
N THR A 204 8.60 -23.32 14.16
CA THR A 204 9.85 -22.60 14.35
C THR A 204 10.52 -23.08 15.63
N ARG A 205 11.80 -23.47 15.50
CA ARG A 205 12.64 -23.95 16.60
C ARG A 205 13.41 -22.79 17.19
N LEU A 206 13.53 -22.79 18.51
CA LEU A 206 14.24 -21.77 19.25
C LEU A 206 15.11 -22.44 20.31
N VAL A 207 16.41 -22.15 20.29
CA VAL A 207 17.31 -22.60 21.37
C VAL A 207 17.04 -21.70 22.57
N SER A 208 16.47 -22.26 23.64
CA SER A 208 16.04 -21.51 24.84
C SER A 208 17.16 -21.33 25.87
N SER A 209 18.16 -22.22 25.87
CA SER A 209 19.29 -22.13 26.78
C SER A 209 20.36 -21.18 26.23
N LEU A 210 20.88 -20.32 27.10
CA LEU A 210 22.03 -19.51 26.79
C LEU A 210 23.27 -20.41 26.66
N PRO A 211 24.11 -20.23 25.63
CA PRO A 211 25.39 -20.90 25.54
C PRO A 211 26.30 -20.60 26.74
N GLU A 212 26.79 -21.64 27.41
CA GLU A 212 27.64 -21.51 28.60
C GLU A 212 29.02 -20.91 28.30
N ASP A 213 29.48 -21.06 27.06
CA ASP A 213 30.74 -20.55 26.55
C ASP A 213 30.65 -19.10 26.02
N ALA A 214 29.48 -18.46 26.13
CA ALA A 214 29.24 -17.11 25.62
C ALA A 214 29.11 -16.08 26.74
N LYS A 215 29.72 -14.90 26.54
CA LYS A 215 29.58 -13.74 27.44
C LYS A 215 28.40 -12.88 27.00
N ILE A 216 27.59 -12.43 27.95
CA ILE A 216 26.52 -11.45 27.70
C ILE A 216 27.17 -10.08 27.43
N VAL A 217 26.83 -9.50 26.28
CA VAL A 217 27.31 -8.18 25.85
C VAL A 217 26.26 -7.12 26.12
N ASP A 218 24.99 -7.41 25.85
CA ASP A 218 23.88 -6.49 26.04
C ASP A 218 22.56 -7.26 26.25
N GLN A 219 21.59 -6.63 26.91
CA GLN A 219 20.26 -7.21 27.14
C GLN A 219 19.20 -6.12 27.23
N TYR A 220 18.10 -6.30 26.49
CA TYR A 220 16.98 -5.37 26.48
C TYR A 220 15.66 -6.06 26.14
N THR A 221 14.54 -5.38 26.38
CA THR A 221 13.19 -5.88 26.10
C THR A 221 12.61 -5.17 24.89
N ILE A 222 11.88 -5.90 24.05
CA ILE A 222 11.13 -5.40 22.89
C ILE A 222 9.66 -5.81 22.97
N GLY A 223 8.78 -5.06 22.34
CA GLY A 223 7.32 -5.32 22.33
C GLY A 223 6.53 -4.32 23.17
N GLU A 224 5.19 -4.44 23.13
CA GLU A 224 4.24 -3.56 23.81
C GLU A 224 3.16 -4.40 24.51
N GLU A 225 2.68 -3.94 25.68
CA GLU A 225 1.53 -4.44 26.44
C GLU A 225 1.18 -5.93 26.27
N PHE A 226 1.56 -6.76 27.25
CA PHE A 226 1.29 -8.21 27.30
C PHE A 226 2.05 -9.05 26.25
N ASP A 227 2.95 -8.44 25.48
CA ASP A 227 3.70 -9.07 24.40
C ASP A 227 5.20 -8.72 24.40
N GLU A 228 5.81 -8.80 25.58
CA GLU A 228 7.22 -8.45 25.78
C GLU A 228 8.14 -9.64 25.53
N SER A 229 9.19 -9.41 24.74
CA SER A 229 10.23 -10.39 24.43
C SER A 229 11.59 -9.88 24.91
N VAL A 230 12.40 -10.76 25.49
CA VAL A 230 13.75 -10.42 25.96
C VAL A 230 14.76 -10.75 24.88
N VAL A 231 15.60 -9.78 24.55
CA VAL A 231 16.73 -9.92 23.63
C VAL A 231 18.02 -9.90 24.43
N THR A 232 18.88 -10.89 24.22
CA THR A 232 20.20 -10.96 24.82
C THR A 232 21.25 -11.09 23.73
N ILE A 233 22.19 -10.15 23.65
CA ILE A 233 23.32 -10.19 22.72
C ILE A 233 24.49 -10.88 23.40
N LEU A 234 25.02 -11.92 22.76
CA LEU A 234 26.11 -12.72 23.30
C LEU A 234 27.32 -12.72 22.36
N LYS A 235 28.50 -12.92 22.94
CA LYS A 235 29.75 -13.09 22.19
C LYS A 235 30.54 -14.28 22.73
N ARG A 236 30.87 -15.22 21.85
CA ARG A 236 31.84 -16.28 22.11
C ARG A 236 33.22 -15.84 21.66
N GLU A 237 34.27 -16.28 22.36
CA GLU A 237 35.65 -15.85 22.08
C GLU A 237 36.14 -16.30 20.70
N ARG A 238 35.60 -17.39 20.16
CA ARG A 238 36.01 -17.97 18.87
C ARG A 238 35.11 -17.57 17.69
N ASP A 239 33.97 -16.96 17.94
CA ASP A 239 33.00 -16.64 16.88
C ASP A 239 33.23 -15.25 16.31
N ALA A 240 33.22 -15.14 14.98
CA ALA A 240 33.34 -13.84 14.31
C ALA A 240 32.10 -12.97 14.52
N LYS A 241 30.90 -13.57 14.54
CA LYS A 241 29.60 -12.88 14.67
C LYS A 241 29.12 -12.82 16.11
N HIS A 242 28.20 -11.90 16.42
CA HIS A 242 27.46 -11.92 17.68
C HIS A 242 26.27 -12.88 17.59
N ILE A 243 25.80 -13.35 18.74
CA ILE A 243 24.58 -14.16 18.82
C ILE A 243 23.46 -13.26 19.31
N TYR A 244 22.38 -13.16 18.55
CA TYR A 244 21.15 -12.50 18.94
C TYR A 244 20.20 -13.54 19.51
N HIS A 245 20.08 -13.60 20.82
CA HIS A 245 19.25 -14.58 21.51
C HIS A 245 17.90 -13.97 21.88
N LEU A 246 16.84 -14.38 21.18
CA LEU A 246 15.47 -13.95 21.43
C LEU A 246 14.76 -14.93 22.37
N MET A 247 14.06 -14.42 23.37
CA MET A 247 13.17 -15.19 24.24
C MET A 247 11.77 -14.54 24.23
N PRO A 248 10.86 -15.03 23.36
CA PRO A 248 9.52 -14.46 23.24
C PRO A 248 8.54 -15.09 24.26
N PRO A 249 7.42 -14.40 24.57
CA PRO A 249 6.55 -14.77 25.69
C PRO A 249 5.96 -16.18 25.57
N GLU A 250 5.74 -16.67 24.36
CA GLU A 250 5.21 -18.00 24.05
C GLU A 250 6.09 -19.16 24.55
N TYR A 251 7.40 -18.95 24.76
CA TYR A 251 8.32 -19.95 25.31
C TYR A 251 8.34 -19.97 26.84
N SER A 252 7.77 -18.94 27.48
CA SER A 252 7.64 -18.82 28.93
C SER A 252 6.28 -19.25 29.47
N LEU A 253 5.36 -19.68 28.60
CA LEU A 253 4.00 -20.06 29.00
C LEU A 253 3.96 -21.30 29.91
N GLU A 254 3.06 -21.27 30.89
CA GLU A 254 2.71 -22.42 31.71
C GLU A 254 2.02 -23.52 30.89
N GLU A 255 2.08 -24.75 31.37
CA GLU A 255 1.60 -25.96 30.68
C GLU A 255 0.14 -25.84 30.19
N GLY A 256 -0.77 -25.43 31.08
CA GLY A 256 -2.19 -25.27 30.73
C GLY A 256 -2.42 -24.20 29.67
N MET A 257 -1.66 -23.11 29.69
CA MET A 257 -1.77 -22.05 28.68
C MET A 257 -1.25 -22.49 27.31
N GLN A 258 -0.18 -23.31 27.28
CA GLN A 258 0.33 -23.91 26.04
C GLN A 258 -0.70 -24.86 25.42
N GLU A 259 -1.38 -25.67 26.25
CA GLU A 259 -2.44 -26.55 25.77
C GLU A 259 -3.58 -25.76 25.10
N LEU A 260 -4.01 -24.65 25.71
CA LEU A 260 -5.06 -23.78 25.17
C LEU A 260 -4.68 -23.16 23.82
N VAL A 261 -3.47 -22.62 23.68
CA VAL A 261 -3.00 -22.05 22.40
C VAL A 261 -2.92 -23.13 21.33
N ASN A 262 -2.47 -24.34 21.67
CA ASN A 262 -2.39 -25.45 20.73
C ASN A 262 -3.78 -25.93 20.26
N LEU A 263 -4.73 -26.07 21.19
CA LEU A 263 -6.12 -26.39 20.85
C LEU A 263 -6.76 -25.30 19.98
N GLY A 264 -6.60 -24.04 20.37
CA GLY A 264 -7.12 -22.91 19.61
C GLY A 264 -6.54 -22.83 18.20
N ARG A 265 -5.24 -23.13 18.04
CA ARG A 265 -4.58 -23.18 16.73
C ARG A 265 -5.18 -24.27 15.85
N ASN A 266 -5.40 -25.47 16.37
CA ASN A 266 -5.96 -26.57 15.59
C ASN A 266 -7.37 -26.23 15.09
N VAL A 267 -8.21 -25.61 15.94
CA VAL A 267 -9.55 -25.15 15.56
C VAL A 267 -9.49 -24.08 14.45
N LEU A 268 -8.56 -23.12 14.55
CA LEU A 268 -8.40 -22.07 13.54
C LEU A 268 -7.79 -22.56 12.22
N ILE A 269 -6.92 -23.57 12.25
CA ILE A 269 -6.37 -24.20 11.03
C ILE A 269 -7.47 -24.94 10.26
N GLU A 270 -8.42 -25.58 10.95
CA GLU A 270 -9.56 -26.25 10.31
C GLU A 270 -10.54 -25.26 9.65
N HIS A 271 -10.56 -24.01 10.12
CA HIS A 271 -11.42 -22.94 9.62
C HIS A 271 -10.59 -21.85 8.92
N GLN A 272 -9.78 -22.23 7.93
CA GLN A 272 -8.97 -21.26 7.19
C GLN A 272 -9.85 -20.23 6.44
N PRO A 273 -9.57 -18.92 6.61
CA PRO A 273 -10.28 -17.85 5.90
C PRO A 273 -10.07 -17.91 4.38
N LYS A 274 -11.08 -17.45 3.63
CA LYS A 274 -11.00 -17.38 2.16
C LYS A 274 -10.16 -16.18 1.72
N ALA A 275 -9.58 -16.23 0.51
CA ALA A 275 -8.74 -15.16 -0.02
C ALA A 275 -9.43 -13.77 -0.06
N GLU A 276 -10.76 -13.75 -0.11
CA GLU A 276 -11.62 -12.56 -0.08
C GLU A 276 -11.60 -11.80 1.26
N GLU A 277 -11.19 -12.46 2.35
CA GLU A 277 -11.17 -11.89 3.72
C GLU A 277 -9.82 -11.24 4.10
N PHE A 278 -8.85 -11.21 3.16
CA PHE A 278 -7.50 -10.66 3.36
C PHE A 278 -7.28 -9.27 2.72
N THR A 279 -8.33 -8.56 2.30
CA THR A 279 -8.19 -7.26 1.63
C THR A 279 -7.66 -6.15 2.55
N ASP A 280 -7.98 -6.20 3.85
CA ASP A 280 -7.48 -5.28 4.87
C ASP A 280 -6.73 -6.05 6.00
N PRO A 281 -5.39 -6.16 5.94
CA PRO A 281 -4.60 -6.95 6.87
C PRO A 281 -4.79 -6.57 8.35
N GLU A 282 -5.05 -5.30 8.66
CA GLU A 282 -5.21 -4.81 10.04
C GLU A 282 -6.61 -5.16 10.57
N LYS A 283 -7.66 -4.97 9.75
CA LYS A 283 -9.03 -5.39 10.13
C LYS A 283 -9.10 -6.92 10.31
N THR A 284 -8.55 -7.69 9.38
CA THR A 284 -8.50 -9.16 9.49
C THR A 284 -7.83 -9.55 10.79
N ARG A 285 -6.69 -8.92 11.13
CA ARG A 285 -5.98 -9.20 12.37
C ARG A 285 -6.79 -8.88 13.62
N GLN A 286 -7.52 -7.78 13.64
CA GLN A 286 -8.38 -7.41 14.78
C GLN A 286 -9.57 -8.36 14.95
N VAL A 287 -10.18 -8.80 13.84
CA VAL A 287 -11.26 -9.80 13.86
C VAL A 287 -10.74 -11.12 14.43
N PHE A 288 -9.62 -11.63 13.90
CA PHE A 288 -9.02 -12.86 14.39
C PHE A 288 -8.51 -12.76 15.82
N PHE A 289 -8.09 -11.59 16.29
CA PHE A 289 -7.77 -11.37 17.69
C PHE A 289 -8.99 -11.54 18.59
N ASN A 290 -10.13 -10.94 18.23
CA ASN A 290 -11.37 -11.08 19.00
C ASN A 290 -11.87 -12.54 18.99
N VAL A 291 -11.87 -13.19 17.81
CA VAL A 291 -12.24 -14.62 17.68
C VAL A 291 -11.31 -15.51 18.50
N SER A 292 -10.00 -15.28 18.45
CA SER A 292 -9.01 -16.02 19.24
C SER A 292 -9.25 -15.86 20.73
N ARG A 293 -9.55 -14.64 21.16
CA ARG A 293 -9.83 -14.33 22.57
C ARG A 293 -11.08 -15.06 23.08
N ASP A 294 -12.15 -15.07 22.30
CA ASP A 294 -13.40 -15.73 22.67
C ASP A 294 -13.24 -17.27 22.66
N LEU A 295 -12.57 -17.82 21.64
CA LEU A 295 -12.23 -19.24 21.55
C LEU A 295 -11.38 -19.71 22.74
N LEU A 296 -10.33 -18.97 23.09
CA LEU A 296 -9.46 -19.31 24.21
C LEU A 296 -10.22 -19.25 25.55
N ARG A 297 -11.20 -18.36 25.68
CA ARG A 297 -12.06 -18.28 26.86
C ARG A 297 -12.93 -19.52 27.01
N ASP A 298 -13.57 -19.97 25.94
CA ASP A 298 -14.42 -21.16 25.95
C ASP A 298 -13.61 -22.43 26.22
N LEU A 299 -12.43 -22.55 25.58
CA LEU A 299 -11.50 -23.66 25.82
C LEU A 299 -11.01 -23.68 27.27
N ALA A 300 -10.68 -22.52 27.85
CA ALA A 300 -10.26 -22.41 29.24
C ALA A 300 -11.33 -22.90 30.22
N VAL A 301 -12.61 -22.54 29.99
CA VAL A 301 -13.74 -23.04 30.78
C VAL A 301 -13.86 -24.57 30.64
N SER A 302 -13.76 -25.11 29.42
CA SER A 302 -13.88 -26.55 29.19
C SER A 302 -12.76 -27.38 29.85
N LYS A 303 -11.56 -26.80 29.98
CA LYS A 303 -10.37 -27.42 30.57
C LYS A 303 -10.18 -27.08 32.04
N ASN A 304 -11.10 -26.29 32.62
CA ASN A 304 -11.05 -25.81 34.00
C ASN A 304 -9.75 -25.04 34.33
N ILE A 305 -9.29 -24.21 33.39
CA ILE A 305 -8.10 -23.36 33.52
C ILE A 305 -8.55 -21.92 33.79
N ASN A 306 -8.10 -21.34 34.90
CA ASN A 306 -8.38 -19.94 35.23
C ASN A 306 -7.43 -19.01 34.48
N LEU A 307 -7.97 -18.17 33.59
CA LEU A 307 -7.22 -17.14 32.88
C LEU A 307 -7.58 -15.75 33.38
N SER A 308 -6.56 -14.92 33.67
CA SER A 308 -6.77 -13.49 33.88
C SER A 308 -7.07 -12.78 32.56
N TYR A 309 -7.56 -11.54 32.62
CA TYR A 309 -7.75 -10.70 31.42
C TYR A 309 -6.43 -10.46 30.66
N SER A 310 -5.33 -10.30 31.40
CA SER A 310 -3.98 -10.15 30.86
C SER A 310 -3.53 -11.41 30.12
N ASP A 311 -3.68 -12.58 30.75
CA ASP A 311 -3.27 -13.85 30.15
C ASP A 311 -4.09 -14.15 28.90
N LEU A 312 -5.40 -13.91 28.95
CA LEU A 312 -6.28 -14.13 27.80
C LEU A 312 -5.85 -13.29 26.59
N ASN A 313 -5.53 -12.00 26.78
CA ASN A 313 -5.06 -11.13 25.69
C ASN A 313 -3.67 -11.54 25.19
N LYS A 314 -2.77 -11.93 26.10
CA LYS A 314 -1.44 -12.47 25.75
C LYS A 314 -1.55 -13.72 24.88
N LEU A 315 -2.36 -14.69 25.29
CA LEU A 315 -2.59 -15.93 24.53
C LEU A 315 -3.26 -15.65 23.18
N ALA A 316 -4.22 -14.71 23.12
CA ALA A 316 -4.86 -14.31 21.87
C ALA A 316 -3.87 -13.67 20.89
N LYS A 317 -2.97 -12.78 21.36
CA LYS A 317 -1.90 -12.20 20.51
C LYS A 317 -0.97 -13.29 19.95
N ILE A 318 -0.53 -14.22 20.80
CA ILE A 318 0.32 -15.36 20.41
C ILE A 318 -0.39 -16.23 19.36
N LEU A 319 -1.67 -16.55 19.60
CA LEU A 319 -2.45 -17.38 18.69
C LEU A 319 -2.60 -16.72 17.31
N VAL A 320 -2.90 -15.42 17.25
CA VAL A 320 -2.96 -14.64 16.01
C VAL A 320 -1.62 -14.63 15.28
N ARG A 321 -0.51 -14.40 15.98
CA ARG A 321 0.85 -14.37 15.40
C ARG A 321 1.20 -15.69 14.70
N HIS A 322 0.84 -16.83 15.28
CA HIS A 322 1.17 -18.16 14.76
C HIS A 322 0.13 -18.77 13.81
N THR A 323 -1.00 -18.09 13.58
CA THR A 323 -2.05 -18.54 12.64
C THR A 323 -2.03 -17.67 11.39
N ILE A 324 -2.59 -16.47 11.46
CA ILE A 324 -2.66 -15.53 10.33
C ILE A 324 -1.40 -14.67 10.19
N GLY A 325 -0.64 -14.44 11.26
CA GLY A 325 0.57 -13.62 11.26
C GLY A 325 1.82 -14.30 10.68
N PHE A 326 2.96 -13.63 10.76
CA PHE A 326 4.28 -14.09 10.27
C PHE A 326 5.14 -14.75 11.36
N GLY A 327 4.55 -15.24 12.46
CA GLY A 327 5.30 -15.95 13.50
C GLY A 327 6.35 -15.06 14.17
N LEU A 328 7.52 -15.64 14.49
CA LEU A 328 8.61 -14.92 15.17
C LEU A 328 9.25 -13.80 14.34
N ILE A 329 9.03 -13.75 13.02
CA ILE A 329 9.47 -12.63 12.18
C ILE A 329 8.83 -11.33 12.65
N GLU A 330 7.59 -11.37 13.12
CA GLU A 330 6.91 -10.19 13.65
C GLU A 330 7.59 -9.66 14.91
N VAL A 331 8.02 -10.56 15.80
CA VAL A 331 8.74 -10.19 17.03
C VAL A 331 10.09 -9.55 16.69
N LEU A 332 10.82 -10.11 15.71
CA LEU A 332 12.05 -9.49 15.24
C LEU A 332 11.80 -8.08 14.67
N LEU A 333 10.70 -7.89 13.94
CA LEU A 333 10.38 -6.58 13.35
C LEU A 333 9.98 -5.51 14.35
N GLN A 334 9.59 -5.89 15.58
CA GLN A 334 9.36 -4.95 16.67
C GLN A 334 10.68 -4.35 17.20
N ASP A 335 11.82 -5.01 17.01
CA ASP A 335 13.10 -4.48 17.49
C ASP A 335 13.56 -3.29 16.63
N ARG A 336 13.62 -2.12 17.29
CA ARG A 336 14.04 -0.86 16.69
C ARG A 336 15.49 -0.86 16.20
N ASN A 337 16.33 -1.71 16.76
CA ASN A 337 17.76 -1.77 16.46
C ASN A 337 18.08 -2.64 15.23
N LEU A 338 17.11 -3.40 14.71
CA LEU A 338 17.31 -4.23 13.53
C LEU A 338 17.12 -3.48 12.22
N GLN A 339 18.01 -3.74 11.26
CA GLN A 339 17.99 -3.14 9.91
C GLN A 339 17.53 -4.15 8.85
N ASP A 340 18.21 -5.28 8.78
CA ASP A 340 17.98 -6.35 7.81
C ASP A 340 17.78 -7.69 8.53
N ILE A 341 16.89 -8.53 8.02
CA ILE A 341 16.63 -9.89 8.49
C ILE A 341 16.69 -10.80 7.26
N VAL A 342 17.55 -11.82 7.28
CA VAL A 342 17.86 -12.67 6.14
C VAL A 342 17.66 -14.14 6.50
N LEU A 343 16.96 -14.86 5.64
CA LEU A 343 16.70 -16.29 5.77
C LEU A 343 17.25 -17.01 4.54
N ASN A 344 18.26 -17.84 4.77
CA ASN A 344 18.96 -18.57 3.71
C ASN A 344 18.31 -19.94 3.44
N ALA A 345 18.24 -20.33 2.17
CA ALA A 345 17.77 -21.64 1.77
C ALA A 345 18.83 -22.74 2.05
N PRO A 346 18.45 -23.92 2.57
CA PRO A 346 17.11 -24.31 2.99
C PRO A 346 16.80 -23.73 4.38
N VAL A 347 15.66 -23.06 4.52
CA VAL A 347 15.29 -22.34 5.76
C VAL A 347 15.29 -23.25 6.99
N ALA A 348 14.81 -24.49 6.86
CA ALA A 348 14.74 -25.45 7.96
C ALA A 348 16.10 -25.92 8.52
N ALA A 349 17.21 -25.62 7.84
CA ALA A 349 18.55 -26.00 8.28
C ALA A 349 19.42 -24.82 8.72
N ASN A 350 18.96 -23.58 8.50
CA ASN A 350 19.75 -22.37 8.76
C ASN A 350 19.03 -21.47 9.78
N PRO A 351 19.76 -20.89 10.74
CA PRO A 351 19.18 -19.88 11.60
C PRO A 351 18.83 -18.61 10.79
N VAL A 352 17.96 -17.78 11.35
CA VAL A 352 17.75 -16.42 10.85
C VAL A 352 19.03 -15.62 11.10
N PHE A 353 19.49 -14.91 10.08
CA PHE A 353 20.57 -13.94 10.20
C PHE A 353 19.95 -12.55 10.26
N LEU A 354 20.56 -11.64 11.00
CA LEU A 354 20.09 -10.26 11.05
C LEU A 354 21.27 -9.29 11.11
N ARG A 355 20.95 -8.03 10.82
CA ARG A 355 21.89 -6.92 10.98
C ARG A 355 21.40 -6.00 12.09
N HIS A 356 22.10 -6.04 13.21
CA HIS A 356 21.87 -5.16 14.35
C HIS A 356 22.62 -3.83 14.17
N GLY A 357 22.01 -2.72 14.57
CA GLY A 357 22.58 -1.37 14.45
C GLY A 357 23.94 -1.21 15.11
N ASP A 358 24.11 -1.80 16.30
CA ASP A 358 25.34 -1.67 17.10
C ASP A 358 26.31 -2.87 16.99
N PHE A 359 25.82 -4.06 16.63
CA PHE A 359 26.59 -5.31 16.69
C PHE A 359 26.85 -5.95 15.31
N ASP A 360 26.44 -5.26 14.24
CA ASP A 360 26.49 -5.67 12.84
C ASP A 360 25.79 -7.02 12.58
N GLU A 361 26.38 -7.92 11.81
CA GLU A 361 25.75 -9.19 11.47
C GLU A 361 25.72 -10.15 12.68
N CYS A 362 24.52 -10.53 13.12
CA CYS A 362 24.30 -11.50 14.19
C CYS A 362 23.62 -12.76 13.66
N VAL A 363 23.96 -13.89 14.29
CA VAL A 363 23.26 -15.16 14.12
C VAL A 363 22.21 -15.28 15.22
N THR A 364 20.98 -15.63 14.88
CA THR A 364 19.92 -15.79 15.88
C THR A 364 19.83 -17.22 16.42
N ASN A 365 19.15 -17.38 17.57
CA ASN A 365 18.72 -18.69 18.09
C ASN A 365 17.45 -19.24 17.40
N ILE A 366 16.98 -18.62 16.30
CA ILE A 366 15.70 -18.90 15.65
C ILE A 366 15.96 -19.69 14.37
N ILE A 367 15.37 -20.88 14.26
CA ILE A 367 15.44 -21.72 13.05
C ILE A 367 14.00 -22.01 12.58
N PRO A 368 13.50 -21.31 11.56
CA PRO A 368 12.14 -21.51 11.08
C PRO A 368 11.94 -22.88 10.42
N SER A 369 10.70 -23.38 10.39
CA SER A 369 10.38 -24.60 9.66
C SER A 369 10.15 -24.33 8.17
N LYS A 370 10.04 -25.40 7.39
CA LYS A 370 9.69 -25.30 5.97
C LYS A 370 8.24 -24.81 5.80
N GLU A 371 7.33 -25.31 6.64
CA GLU A 371 5.91 -24.97 6.64
C GLU A 371 5.70 -23.50 7.00
N ASP A 372 6.47 -22.98 7.96
CA ASP A 372 6.43 -21.56 8.31
C ASP A 372 6.88 -20.70 7.13
N ALA A 373 8.00 -21.05 6.47
CA ALA A 373 8.47 -20.37 5.27
C ALA A 373 7.41 -20.42 4.15
N GLU A 374 6.86 -21.59 3.83
CA GLU A 374 5.82 -21.74 2.82
C GLU A 374 4.54 -20.95 3.16
N SER A 375 4.15 -20.95 4.44
CA SER A 375 3.04 -20.12 4.96
C SER A 375 3.30 -18.64 4.74
N TRP A 376 4.50 -18.15 5.05
CA TRP A 376 4.89 -16.76 4.81
C TRP A 376 4.90 -16.43 3.32
N ALA A 377 5.42 -17.31 2.46
CA ALA A 377 5.38 -17.11 1.00
C ALA A 377 3.95 -17.08 0.46
N ALA A 378 3.04 -17.92 0.97
CA ALA A 378 1.63 -17.88 0.62
C ALA A 378 0.98 -16.55 1.05
N LYS A 379 1.23 -16.12 2.29
CA LYS A 379 0.73 -14.84 2.83
C LYS A 379 1.26 -13.65 2.03
N PHE A 380 2.56 -13.61 1.73
CA PHE A 380 3.14 -12.54 0.91
C PHE A 380 2.57 -12.53 -0.52
N ARG A 381 2.32 -13.68 -1.14
CA ARG A 381 1.61 -13.75 -2.44
C ARG A 381 0.21 -13.16 -2.35
N MET A 382 -0.55 -13.54 -1.32
CA MET A 382 -1.92 -13.06 -1.12
C MET A 382 -1.96 -11.54 -0.90
N VAL A 383 -1.13 -11.04 0.02
CA VAL A 383 -1.08 -9.60 0.36
C VAL A 383 -0.55 -8.75 -0.80
N SER A 384 0.45 -9.23 -1.55
CA SER A 384 1.04 -8.47 -2.65
C SER A 384 0.25 -8.53 -3.95
N GLY A 385 -0.66 -9.51 -4.09
CA GLY A 385 -1.35 -9.82 -5.34
C GLY A 385 -0.42 -10.31 -6.47
N ARG A 386 0.85 -10.63 -6.16
CA ARG A 386 1.87 -11.05 -7.15
C ARG A 386 2.13 -12.54 -7.06
N PRO A 387 2.37 -13.22 -8.20
CA PRO A 387 2.72 -14.64 -8.20
C PRO A 387 4.11 -14.86 -7.60
N LEU A 388 4.27 -16.02 -6.97
CA LEU A 388 5.56 -16.61 -6.61
C LEU A 388 5.44 -18.11 -6.94
N ASP A 389 5.86 -18.47 -8.15
CA ASP A 389 5.94 -19.84 -8.69
C ASP A 389 7.29 -20.05 -9.42
N GLU A 390 7.53 -21.23 -10.00
CA GLU A 390 8.81 -21.51 -10.68
C GLU A 390 9.03 -20.64 -11.93
N ALA A 391 7.94 -20.17 -12.56
CA ALA A 391 8.01 -19.26 -13.71
C ALA A 391 8.28 -17.81 -13.27
N ASN A 392 7.83 -17.44 -12.07
CA ASN A 392 8.02 -16.14 -11.42
C ASN A 392 8.74 -16.31 -10.06
N PRO A 393 10.04 -16.65 -10.06
CA PRO A 393 10.75 -17.09 -8.86
C PRO A 393 11.16 -15.97 -7.90
N VAL A 394 10.71 -14.73 -8.12
CA VAL A 394 11.03 -13.55 -7.31
C VAL A 394 9.75 -12.81 -6.93
N LEU A 395 9.60 -12.49 -5.66
CA LEU A 395 8.54 -11.66 -5.12
C LEU A 395 9.17 -10.50 -4.34
N ASP A 396 8.97 -9.26 -4.80
CA ASP A 396 9.40 -8.04 -4.11
C ASP A 396 8.14 -7.27 -3.71
N THR A 397 7.90 -7.12 -2.40
CA THR A 397 6.70 -6.49 -1.83
C THR A 397 7.04 -5.67 -0.59
N ASP A 398 6.15 -4.75 -0.24
CA ASP A 398 6.20 -4.09 1.06
C ASP A 398 5.25 -4.81 2.04
N MET A 399 5.57 -4.75 3.32
CA MET A 399 4.79 -5.26 4.43
C MET A 399 4.66 -4.16 5.48
N SER A 400 3.43 -3.87 5.89
CA SER A 400 3.12 -3.05 7.05
C SER A 400 2.56 -3.94 8.16
N LEU A 401 3.12 -3.83 9.36
CA LEU A 401 2.70 -4.55 10.54
C LEU A 401 2.55 -3.55 11.69
N GLY A 402 1.32 -3.13 12.00
CA GLY A 402 1.08 -2.00 12.89
C GLY A 402 1.83 -0.75 12.41
N ASN A 403 2.69 -0.19 13.27
CA ASN A 403 3.51 0.99 12.96
C ASN A 403 4.81 0.67 12.19
N VAL A 404 5.16 -0.61 12.02
CA VAL A 404 6.42 -1.02 11.40
C VAL A 404 6.21 -1.25 9.90
N ARG A 405 7.02 -0.61 9.07
CA ARG A 405 7.07 -0.85 7.62
C ARG A 405 8.35 -1.58 7.26
N SER A 406 8.26 -2.60 6.42
CA SER A 406 9.40 -3.36 5.94
C SER A 406 9.23 -3.73 4.48
N ARG A 407 10.34 -3.78 3.73
CA ARG A 407 10.36 -4.33 2.38
C ARG A 407 10.80 -5.78 2.44
N VAL A 408 10.10 -6.66 1.74
CA VAL A 408 10.34 -8.10 1.73
C VAL A 408 10.65 -8.54 0.30
N ALA A 409 11.79 -9.19 0.13
CA ALA A 409 12.12 -9.93 -1.08
C ALA A 409 12.13 -11.42 -0.77
N VAL A 410 11.40 -12.19 -1.57
CA VAL A 410 11.35 -13.66 -1.50
C VAL A 410 11.83 -14.22 -2.82
N ILE A 411 12.70 -15.23 -2.76
CA ILE A 411 13.14 -15.97 -3.94
C ILE A 411 12.91 -17.46 -3.76
N GLN A 412 12.69 -18.19 -4.84
CA GLN A 412 12.56 -19.65 -4.84
C GLN A 412 13.21 -20.30 -6.06
N GLN A 413 12.97 -21.60 -6.26
CA GLN A 413 13.45 -22.31 -7.44
C GLN A 413 12.89 -21.70 -8.74
N PRO A 414 13.70 -21.58 -9.81
CA PRO A 414 15.08 -22.11 -9.95
C PRO A 414 16.18 -21.18 -9.41
N LEU A 415 15.90 -19.92 -9.04
CA LEU A 415 16.92 -18.96 -8.60
C LEU A 415 17.57 -19.32 -7.25
N SER A 416 16.82 -19.99 -6.39
CA SER A 416 17.32 -20.58 -5.14
C SER A 416 17.15 -22.10 -5.19
N PRO A 417 18.19 -22.86 -5.60
CA PRO A 417 18.09 -24.31 -5.81
C PRO A 417 17.64 -25.09 -4.56
N ARG A 418 17.92 -24.56 -3.36
CA ARG A 418 17.62 -25.21 -2.09
C ARG A 418 16.26 -24.81 -1.49
N GLY A 419 15.41 -24.10 -2.23
CA GLY A 419 14.06 -23.71 -1.81
C GLY A 419 13.92 -22.21 -1.52
N LEU A 420 12.92 -21.84 -0.71
CA LEU A 420 12.63 -20.44 -0.38
C LEU A 420 13.78 -19.74 0.36
N ALA A 421 14.03 -18.47 0.05
CA ALA A 421 14.90 -17.60 0.81
C ALA A 421 14.28 -16.19 0.90
N TYR A 422 14.55 -15.48 2.00
CA TYR A 422 13.94 -14.18 2.30
C TYR A 422 15.01 -13.15 2.64
N ALA A 423 14.78 -11.92 2.19
CA ALA A 423 15.48 -10.74 2.67
C ALA A 423 14.44 -9.69 3.05
N ILE A 424 14.34 -9.41 4.35
CA ILE A 424 13.42 -8.44 4.93
C ILE A 424 14.24 -7.25 5.39
N ARG A 425 13.86 -6.06 4.96
CA ARG A 425 14.49 -4.81 5.34
C ARG A 425 13.52 -3.92 6.04
N ARG A 426 13.84 -3.54 7.27
CA ARG A 426 13.02 -2.67 8.09
C ARG A 426 13.22 -1.21 7.68
N HIS A 427 12.13 -0.46 7.59
CA HIS A 427 12.17 0.99 7.48
C HIS A 427 12.25 1.60 8.88
N ARG A 428 13.11 2.60 9.04
CA ARG A 428 13.22 3.33 10.30
C ARG A 428 11.99 4.20 10.51
N GLU A 429 11.38 4.12 11.69
CA GLU A 429 10.22 4.92 12.10
C GLU A 429 10.56 6.41 12.26
N SER A 430 11.75 6.73 12.79
CA SER A 430 12.21 8.11 12.99
C SER A 430 13.16 8.57 11.87
N PRO A 431 13.05 9.83 11.39
CA PRO A 431 13.91 10.35 10.34
C PRO A 431 15.36 10.45 10.80
N TRP A 432 16.30 10.30 9.86
CA TRP A 432 17.71 10.58 10.12
C TRP A 432 17.96 12.09 10.26
N THR A 433 18.92 12.47 11.11
CA THR A 433 19.35 13.86 11.30
C THR A 433 20.87 13.97 11.14
N LEU A 434 21.41 15.14 10.80
CA LEU A 434 22.87 15.33 10.71
C LEU A 434 23.60 14.97 12.03
N PRO A 435 23.11 15.35 13.23
CA PRO A 435 23.67 14.88 14.50
C PRO A 435 23.71 13.35 14.63
N LEU A 436 22.69 12.66 14.10
CA LEU A 436 22.64 11.20 14.14
C LEU A 436 23.64 10.56 13.17
N PHE A 437 23.88 11.17 11.99
CA PHE A 437 24.95 10.76 11.09
C PHE A 437 26.34 10.96 11.72
N ILE A 438 26.55 12.04 12.49
CA ILE A 438 27.79 12.27 13.26
C ILE A 438 27.95 11.23 14.37
N LYS A 439 26.90 11.01 15.17
CA LYS A 439 26.90 10.03 16.27
C LYS A 439 27.29 8.64 15.78
N ASN A 440 26.78 8.24 14.61
CA ASN A 440 27.10 6.97 13.96
C ASN A 440 28.38 6.99 13.11
N LYS A 441 29.18 8.07 13.18
CA LYS A 441 30.47 8.24 12.49
C LYS A 441 30.40 8.07 10.96
N MET A 442 29.22 8.23 10.36
CA MET A 442 29.03 8.16 8.90
C MET A 442 29.52 9.43 8.21
N ILE A 443 29.42 10.57 8.90
CA ILE A 443 30.02 11.84 8.52
C ILE A 443 30.67 12.43 9.78
N ASN A 444 31.73 13.23 9.61
CA ASN A 444 32.28 14.00 10.72
C ASN A 444 31.51 15.32 10.91
N SER A 445 31.72 15.98 12.05
CA SER A 445 31.09 17.28 12.36
C SER A 445 31.39 18.35 11.31
N PHE A 446 32.58 18.30 10.70
CA PHE A 446 32.95 19.21 9.61
C PHE A 446 32.08 19.02 8.36
N ALA A 447 31.90 17.78 7.89
CA ALA A 447 31.08 17.47 6.73
C ALA A 447 29.59 17.77 6.98
N ALA A 448 29.09 17.48 8.19
CA ALA A 448 27.75 17.89 8.60
C ALA A 448 27.58 19.41 8.59
N GLY A 449 28.54 20.14 9.17
CA GLY A 449 28.56 21.60 9.14
C GLY A 449 28.64 22.16 7.72
N LEU A 450 29.43 21.53 6.85
CA LEU A 450 29.52 21.87 5.44
C LEU A 450 28.17 21.63 4.74
N PHE A 451 27.51 20.49 4.96
CA PHE A 451 26.19 20.22 4.40
C PHE A 451 25.15 21.22 4.87
N SER A 452 25.08 21.48 6.18
CA SER A 452 24.18 22.49 6.75
C SER A 452 24.46 23.88 6.14
N PHE A 453 25.72 24.26 6.01
CA PHE A 453 26.14 25.50 5.35
C PHE A 453 25.78 25.55 3.86
N LEU A 454 25.88 24.44 3.13
CA LEU A 454 25.47 24.34 1.73
C LEU A 454 23.94 24.47 1.58
N ILE A 455 23.17 23.90 2.51
CA ILE A 455 21.71 24.04 2.54
C ILE A 455 21.30 25.48 2.89
N ASP A 456 21.92 26.09 3.91
CA ASP A 456 21.71 27.50 4.26
C ASP A 456 22.08 28.43 3.09
N GLY A 457 23.19 28.13 2.40
CA GLY A 457 23.62 28.78 1.18
C GLY A 457 22.77 28.47 -0.07
N SER A 458 21.64 27.75 0.08
CA SER A 458 20.70 27.40 -0.99
C SER A 458 21.36 26.70 -2.18
N ARG A 459 22.37 25.85 -1.93
CA ARG A 459 23.10 25.14 -2.98
C ARG A 459 22.31 23.93 -3.46
N THR A 460 22.34 23.70 -4.77
CA THR A 460 21.76 22.50 -5.39
C THR A 460 22.61 21.27 -5.06
N LEU A 461 21.98 20.23 -4.50
CA LEU A 461 22.64 19.00 -4.09
C LEU A 461 21.91 17.79 -4.70
N LEU A 462 22.68 16.84 -5.24
CA LEU A 462 22.19 15.53 -5.69
C LEU A 462 22.81 14.45 -4.80
N VAL A 463 21.95 13.68 -4.11
CA VAL A 463 22.41 12.54 -3.30
C VAL A 463 22.39 11.27 -4.15
N ALA A 464 23.56 10.91 -4.69
CA ALA A 464 23.75 9.71 -5.52
C ALA A 464 24.34 8.53 -4.73
N GLY A 465 24.19 7.32 -5.27
CA GLY A 465 24.67 6.08 -4.63
C GLY A 465 23.90 4.84 -5.08
N THR A 466 24.42 3.66 -4.77
CA THR A 466 23.79 2.37 -5.10
C THR A 466 22.52 2.11 -4.27
N ARG A 467 21.67 1.15 -4.66
CA ARG A 467 20.50 0.76 -3.85
C ARG A 467 20.98 0.42 -2.43
N SER A 468 20.21 0.78 -1.40
CA SER A 468 20.59 0.64 0.04
C SER A 468 21.58 1.65 0.62
N SER A 469 22.27 2.48 -0.17
CA SER A 469 23.38 3.32 0.33
C SER A 469 22.98 4.50 1.23
N GLY A 470 21.76 4.55 1.75
CA GLY A 470 21.30 5.63 2.63
C GLY A 470 20.95 6.96 1.94
N LYS A 471 20.78 6.99 0.61
CA LYS A 471 20.47 8.22 -0.16
C LYS A 471 19.26 8.98 0.39
N SER A 472 18.13 8.30 0.52
CA SER A 472 16.89 8.91 1.02
C SER A 472 17.01 9.33 2.49
N SER A 473 17.82 8.61 3.27
CA SER A 473 18.12 8.97 4.66
C SER A 473 18.93 10.25 4.75
N LEU A 474 19.98 10.39 3.94
CA LEU A 474 20.80 11.60 3.88
C LEU A 474 19.97 12.78 3.35
N LEU A 475 19.24 12.58 2.24
CA LEU A 475 18.33 13.60 1.71
C LEU A 475 17.32 14.06 2.77
N GLY A 476 16.66 13.11 3.44
CA GLY A 476 15.70 13.42 4.51
C GLY A 476 16.33 14.21 5.65
N SER A 477 17.57 13.89 6.05
CA SER A 477 18.28 14.66 7.08
C SER A 477 18.62 16.09 6.65
N LEU A 478 18.99 16.28 5.37
CA LEU A 478 19.33 17.59 4.82
C LEU A 478 18.10 18.49 4.68
N LEU A 479 16.91 17.91 4.45
CA LEU A 479 15.66 18.67 4.42
C LEU A 479 15.35 19.34 5.77
N LEU A 480 15.81 18.77 6.88
CA LEU A 480 15.64 19.35 8.23
C LEU A 480 16.52 20.59 8.47
N GLU A 481 17.60 20.75 7.68
CA GLU A 481 18.50 21.91 7.75
C GLU A 481 17.97 23.11 6.95
N ILE A 482 16.88 22.93 6.18
CA ILE A 482 16.25 24.02 5.43
C ILE A 482 15.59 24.98 6.43
N MET A 483 15.98 26.27 6.39
CA MET A 483 15.36 27.25 7.28
C MET A 483 13.84 27.34 7.04
N PRO A 484 13.02 27.47 8.11
CA PRO A 484 11.55 27.50 7.99
C PRO A 484 10.99 28.61 7.08
N LYS A 485 11.77 29.67 6.84
CA LYS A 485 11.39 30.79 5.96
C LYS A 485 11.35 30.41 4.47
N TYR A 486 11.99 29.30 4.08
CA TYR A 486 12.03 28.87 2.68
C TYR A 486 10.80 28.02 2.33
N ARG A 487 10.19 28.31 1.18
CA ARG A 487 9.10 27.52 0.61
C ARG A 487 9.66 26.22 0.01
N ILE A 488 9.31 25.08 0.60
CA ILE A 488 9.70 23.76 0.10
C ILE A 488 8.65 23.28 -0.91
N ILE A 489 9.10 22.83 -2.08
CA ILE A 489 8.25 22.26 -3.13
C ILE A 489 8.69 20.81 -3.34
N VAL A 490 7.80 19.88 -3.01
CA VAL A 490 8.01 18.43 -3.17
C VAL A 490 7.33 17.97 -4.46
N LEU A 491 8.00 17.09 -5.22
CA LEU A 491 7.51 16.56 -6.49
C LEU A 491 7.35 15.04 -6.36
N GLU A 492 6.11 14.54 -6.44
CA GLU A 492 5.74 13.11 -6.36
C GLU A 492 4.78 12.70 -7.50
N ASP A 493 4.40 11.41 -7.53
CA ASP A 493 3.70 10.70 -8.63
C ASP A 493 2.42 11.38 -9.17
N SER A 494 1.95 10.92 -10.34
CA SER A 494 1.27 11.78 -11.31
C SER A 494 -0.15 11.39 -11.71
N VAL A 495 -0.86 12.36 -12.28
CA VAL A 495 -2.24 12.25 -12.80
C VAL A 495 -2.26 12.16 -14.32
N THR A 496 -3.34 11.62 -14.89
CA THR A 496 -3.46 11.52 -16.36
C THR A 496 -3.75 12.87 -17.02
N GLY A 497 -3.23 13.06 -18.24
CA GLY A 497 -3.37 14.33 -18.96
C GLY A 497 -4.79 14.71 -19.36
N ASP A 498 -5.73 13.76 -19.45
CA ASP A 498 -7.15 14.03 -19.75
C ASP A 498 -7.94 14.60 -18.57
N SER A 499 -7.35 14.62 -17.37
CA SER A 499 -7.97 15.16 -16.16
C SER A 499 -8.25 16.67 -16.31
N GLN A 500 -9.47 17.08 -15.98
CA GLN A 500 -9.91 18.48 -16.06
C GLN A 500 -9.45 19.27 -14.84
N ILE A 501 -9.07 20.52 -15.04
CA ILE A 501 -8.63 21.44 -13.99
C ILE A 501 -9.13 22.86 -14.28
N ILE A 502 -9.46 23.60 -13.24
CA ILE A 502 -9.70 25.05 -13.30
C ILE A 502 -8.45 25.74 -12.77
N VAL A 503 -7.90 26.63 -13.57
CA VAL A 503 -6.71 27.42 -13.24
C VAL A 503 -7.02 28.90 -13.38
N LYS A 504 -6.29 29.73 -12.66
CA LYS A 504 -6.31 31.17 -12.84
C LYS A 504 -5.00 31.58 -13.52
N GLU A 505 -5.09 32.05 -14.74
CA GLU A 505 -3.96 32.48 -15.56
C GLU A 505 -4.10 33.99 -15.82
N ASN A 506 -3.11 34.78 -15.40
CA ASN A 506 -3.10 36.25 -15.58
C ASN A 506 -4.34 36.99 -15.01
N GLY A 507 -4.98 36.45 -13.97
CA GLY A 507 -6.16 37.06 -13.35
C GLY A 507 -7.50 36.48 -13.82
N GLU A 508 -7.50 35.73 -14.91
CA GLU A 508 -8.71 35.11 -15.47
C GLU A 508 -8.78 33.62 -15.17
N PHE A 509 -9.97 33.13 -14.85
CA PHE A 509 -10.22 31.71 -14.66
C PHE A 509 -10.44 31.02 -16.00
N ARG A 510 -9.75 29.90 -16.20
CA ARG A 510 -9.84 29.06 -17.39
C ARG A 510 -9.99 27.61 -16.95
N LYS A 511 -10.90 26.88 -17.59
CA LYS A 511 -11.01 25.42 -17.45
C LYS A 511 -10.29 24.72 -18.60
N THR A 512 -9.39 23.81 -18.30
CA THR A 512 -8.58 23.09 -19.30
C THR A 512 -8.29 21.67 -18.81
N THR A 513 -7.53 20.91 -19.59
CA THR A 513 -6.97 19.64 -19.14
C THR A 513 -5.57 19.84 -18.58
N ILE A 514 -5.15 18.97 -17.67
CA ILE A 514 -3.78 18.96 -17.15
C ILE A 514 -2.77 18.77 -18.30
N GLY A 515 -3.09 17.92 -19.28
CA GLY A 515 -2.27 17.68 -20.46
C GLY A 515 -2.10 18.95 -21.31
N GLU A 516 -3.19 19.63 -21.67
CA GLU A 516 -3.12 20.89 -22.44
C GLU A 516 -2.33 21.97 -21.69
N LEU A 517 -2.62 22.15 -20.40
CA LEU A 517 -1.95 23.13 -19.55
C LEU A 517 -0.43 22.89 -19.52
N ILE A 518 -0.02 21.65 -19.28
CA ILE A 518 1.40 21.29 -19.20
C ILE A 518 2.06 21.36 -20.57
N ASP A 519 1.40 20.89 -21.63
CA ASP A 519 1.94 20.92 -23.00
C ASP A 519 2.11 22.35 -23.52
N ASP A 520 1.19 23.26 -23.18
CA ASP A 520 1.31 24.69 -23.49
C ASP A 520 2.56 25.30 -22.84
N GLN A 521 2.85 24.95 -21.60
CA GLN A 521 4.02 25.48 -20.88
C GLN A 521 5.32 24.84 -21.37
N ILE A 522 5.34 23.52 -21.57
CA ILE A 522 6.50 22.82 -22.14
C ILE A 522 6.85 23.38 -23.53
N ARG A 523 5.86 23.76 -24.35
CA ARG A 523 6.14 24.42 -25.64
C ARG A 523 6.79 25.80 -25.51
N LYS A 524 6.50 26.54 -24.43
CA LYS A 524 7.03 27.89 -24.20
C LYS A 524 8.47 27.87 -23.70
N ASP A 525 8.76 27.08 -22.68
CA ASP A 525 10.06 27.09 -21.98
C ASP A 525 10.54 25.68 -21.54
N GLY A 526 9.99 24.62 -22.11
CA GLY A 526 10.26 23.26 -21.69
C GLY A 526 11.64 22.75 -22.07
N PHE A 527 12.18 21.87 -21.22
CA PHE A 527 13.40 21.10 -21.47
C PHE A 527 13.24 19.66 -20.98
N LYS A 528 14.11 18.77 -21.46
CA LYS A 528 14.20 17.41 -20.94
C LYS A 528 15.20 17.31 -19.81
N ASP A 529 14.81 16.69 -18.71
CA ASP A 529 15.74 16.37 -17.63
C ASP A 529 16.57 15.12 -17.94
N ILE A 530 17.50 14.80 -17.03
CA ILE A 530 18.41 13.66 -17.13
C ILE A 530 17.68 12.31 -17.22
N ASP A 531 16.44 12.24 -16.72
CA ASP A 531 15.59 11.04 -16.76
C ASP A 531 14.69 11.02 -18.01
N GLY A 532 14.86 11.98 -18.92
CA GLY A 532 14.08 12.11 -20.16
C GLY A 532 12.66 12.64 -19.97
N ARG A 533 12.35 13.27 -18.83
CA ARG A 533 11.04 13.89 -18.54
C ARG A 533 11.00 15.30 -19.08
N ASP A 534 9.88 15.70 -19.67
CA ASP A 534 9.68 17.06 -20.13
C ASP A 534 9.26 17.94 -18.93
N LYS A 535 9.97 19.04 -18.70
CA LYS A 535 9.75 19.97 -17.59
C LYS A 535 9.71 21.42 -18.06
N SER A 536 8.82 22.21 -17.46
CA SER A 536 8.83 23.67 -17.52
C SER A 536 9.00 24.19 -16.09
N LEU A 537 10.00 25.07 -15.91
CA LEU A 537 10.37 25.63 -14.60
C LEU A 537 9.86 27.05 -14.39
N ASN A 538 9.35 27.71 -15.44
CA ASN A 538 8.74 29.01 -15.33
C ASN A 538 7.22 28.89 -15.48
N PRO A 539 6.47 28.76 -14.37
CA PRO A 539 5.05 28.49 -14.44
C PRO A 539 4.21 29.69 -14.91
N GLY A 540 4.81 30.87 -15.09
CA GLY A 540 4.08 32.12 -15.29
C GLY A 540 3.19 32.47 -14.08
N LYS A 541 2.21 33.35 -14.29
CA LYS A 541 1.19 33.70 -13.28
C LYS A 541 0.02 32.71 -13.35
N ILE A 542 0.29 31.43 -13.08
CA ILE A 542 -0.71 30.36 -13.06
C ILE A 542 -0.95 29.91 -11.62
N GLU A 543 -2.18 30.08 -11.15
CA GLU A 543 -2.65 29.63 -9.84
C GLU A 543 -3.62 28.46 -10.01
N VAL A 544 -3.54 27.47 -9.11
CA VAL A 544 -4.40 26.27 -9.09
C VAL A 544 -5.11 26.17 -7.75
N PHE A 545 -6.31 25.58 -7.73
CA PHE A 545 -6.99 25.27 -6.48
C PHE A 545 -6.22 24.20 -5.70
N SER A 546 -5.98 24.46 -4.42
CA SER A 546 -5.31 23.57 -3.48
C SER A 546 -6.02 23.57 -2.14
N ILE A 547 -5.60 22.71 -1.22
CA ILE A 547 -6.13 22.59 0.14
C ILE A 547 -4.97 22.88 1.11
N ASP A 548 -5.18 23.78 2.08
CA ASP A 548 -4.21 24.04 3.15
C ASP A 548 -4.25 22.97 4.26
N LYS A 549 -3.42 23.13 5.29
CA LYS A 549 -3.29 22.13 6.36
C LYS A 549 -4.57 22.01 7.20
N GLU A 550 -5.39 23.05 7.19
CA GLU A 550 -6.65 23.17 7.90
C GLU A 550 -7.84 22.66 7.06
N GLY A 551 -7.59 22.16 5.84
CA GLY A 551 -8.63 21.61 4.97
C GLY A 551 -9.39 22.67 4.15
N LYS A 552 -8.93 23.92 4.14
CA LYS A 552 -9.56 25.03 3.42
C LYS A 552 -9.01 25.14 2.01
N VAL A 553 -9.91 25.40 1.05
CA VAL A 553 -9.56 25.60 -0.34
C VAL A 553 -8.91 26.98 -0.53
N ILE A 554 -7.73 26.98 -1.15
CA ILE A 554 -6.96 28.19 -1.50
C ILE A 554 -6.54 28.17 -2.97
N LEU A 555 -6.20 29.34 -3.53
CA LEU A 555 -5.48 29.44 -4.79
C LEU A 555 -3.98 29.47 -4.48
N ALA A 556 -3.23 28.55 -5.09
CA ALA A 556 -1.80 28.42 -4.92
C ALA A 556 -1.10 28.54 -6.27
N GLU A 557 -0.02 29.32 -6.33
CA GLU A 557 0.82 29.39 -7.52
C GLU A 557 1.43 28.02 -7.85
N ALA A 558 1.22 27.57 -9.08
CA ALA A 558 1.92 26.43 -9.63
C ALA A 558 3.42 26.75 -9.65
N SER A 559 4.25 25.80 -9.22
CA SER A 559 5.70 26.03 -9.14
C SER A 559 6.44 25.52 -10.37
N LYS A 560 5.99 24.41 -10.94
CA LYS A 560 6.61 23.69 -12.05
C LYS A 560 5.57 22.87 -12.79
N PHE A 561 5.81 22.60 -14.06
CA PHE A 561 5.01 21.70 -14.88
C PHE A 561 5.86 20.51 -15.34
N ILE A 562 5.33 19.28 -15.19
CA ILE A 562 6.10 18.05 -15.40
C ILE A 562 5.26 17.07 -16.22
N LYS A 563 5.87 16.54 -17.28
CA LYS A 563 5.32 15.47 -18.12
C LYS A 563 6.33 14.34 -18.25
N HIS A 564 5.85 13.12 -18.07
CA HIS A 564 6.65 11.91 -18.20
C HIS A 564 5.73 10.75 -18.63
N ARG A 565 6.33 9.70 -19.20
CA ARG A 565 5.60 8.49 -19.56
C ARG A 565 5.55 7.54 -18.38
N VAL A 566 4.41 6.90 -18.18
CA VAL A 566 4.19 5.93 -17.10
C VAL A 566 3.80 4.59 -17.72
N ASN A 567 4.47 3.51 -17.30
CA ASN A 567 4.17 2.12 -17.69
C ASN A 567 3.55 1.33 -16.51
N LYS A 568 2.68 1.98 -15.73
CA LYS A 568 2.00 1.41 -14.57
C LYS A 568 0.48 1.39 -14.79
N PRO A 569 -0.29 0.58 -14.06
CA PRO A 569 -1.75 0.61 -14.11
C PRO A 569 -2.30 2.00 -13.74
N ILE A 570 -3.37 2.39 -14.44
CA ILE A 570 -4.17 3.59 -14.15
C ILE A 570 -5.52 3.13 -13.63
N TYR A 571 -5.91 3.65 -12.47
CA TYR A 571 -7.18 3.37 -11.83
C TYR A 571 -8.13 4.54 -12.04
N GLU A 572 -9.41 4.26 -12.29
CA GLU A 572 -10.47 5.26 -12.31
C GLU A 572 -11.25 5.20 -10.98
N VAL A 573 -10.96 6.15 -10.09
CA VAL A 573 -11.63 6.27 -8.79
C VAL A 573 -12.96 6.99 -9.00
N LYS A 574 -14.05 6.40 -8.51
CA LYS A 574 -15.43 6.94 -8.61
C LYS A 574 -16.01 7.12 -7.21
N THR A 575 -16.64 8.26 -6.98
CA THR A 575 -17.34 8.55 -5.72
C THR A 575 -18.85 8.34 -5.88
N THR A 576 -19.57 8.14 -4.77
CA THR A 576 -21.05 8.07 -4.73
C THR A 576 -21.69 9.35 -5.27
N SER A 577 -21.03 10.51 -5.09
CA SER A 577 -21.48 11.79 -5.66
C SER A 577 -21.38 11.87 -7.19
N GLY A 578 -20.76 10.89 -7.85
CA GLY A 578 -20.59 10.87 -9.30
C GLY A 578 -19.30 11.53 -9.80
N LYS A 579 -18.44 12.01 -8.89
CA LYS A 579 -17.08 12.48 -9.23
C LYS A 579 -16.19 11.31 -9.63
N ARG A 580 -15.32 11.54 -10.61
CA ARG A 580 -14.35 10.54 -11.11
C ARG A 580 -12.97 11.17 -11.32
N ILE A 581 -11.91 10.43 -11.06
CA ILE A 581 -10.53 10.82 -11.37
C ILE A 581 -9.72 9.60 -11.80
N LYS A 582 -8.84 9.77 -12.80
CA LYS A 582 -7.92 8.73 -13.24
C LYS A 582 -6.52 9.01 -12.73
N VAL A 583 -5.96 8.08 -11.96
CA VAL A 583 -4.66 8.25 -11.30
C VAL A 583 -3.85 6.96 -11.34
N THR A 584 -2.53 7.07 -11.19
CA THR A 584 -1.66 5.90 -11.08
C THR A 584 -1.81 5.23 -9.73
N GLU A 585 -1.47 3.94 -9.63
CA GLU A 585 -1.59 3.12 -8.40
C GLU A 585 -0.97 3.76 -7.14
N ASP A 586 0.14 4.47 -7.29
CA ASP A 586 0.89 5.09 -6.19
C ASP A 586 0.49 6.54 -5.90
N HIS A 587 -0.37 7.15 -6.73
CA HIS A 587 -0.78 8.54 -6.54
C HIS A 587 -1.69 8.65 -5.31
N SER A 588 -1.40 9.63 -4.45
CA SER A 588 -2.19 9.86 -3.25
C SER A 588 -3.39 10.75 -3.51
N LEU A 589 -4.56 10.29 -3.07
CA LEU A 589 -5.73 11.13 -2.81
C LEU A 589 -5.77 11.47 -1.33
N PHE A 590 -6.75 12.26 -0.91
CA PHE A 590 -6.92 12.63 0.50
C PHE A 590 -8.19 11.99 1.07
N THR A 591 -8.06 11.40 2.26
CA THR A 591 -9.15 10.81 3.05
C THR A 591 -9.14 11.42 4.46
N LEU A 592 -10.10 11.05 5.28
CA LEU A 592 -10.14 11.35 6.71
C LEU A 592 -9.78 10.07 7.48
N ASP A 593 -8.95 10.20 8.50
CA ASP A 593 -8.72 9.10 9.46
C ASP A 593 -9.87 8.99 10.48
N GLU A 594 -9.79 8.00 11.38
CA GLU A 594 -10.79 7.76 12.43
C GLU A 594 -10.99 8.94 13.39
N LYS A 595 -10.06 9.89 13.41
CA LYS A 595 -10.11 11.12 14.22
C LYS A 595 -10.57 12.33 13.39
N ASN A 596 -11.08 12.12 12.18
CA ASN A 596 -11.46 13.15 11.21
C ASN A 596 -10.30 14.07 10.79
N ILE A 597 -9.05 13.57 10.80
CA ILE A 597 -7.88 14.31 10.36
C ILE A 597 -7.58 13.98 8.89
N PHE A 598 -7.27 15.00 8.09
CA PHE A 598 -6.85 14.84 6.70
C PHE A 598 -5.58 14.01 6.59
N LYS A 599 -5.63 12.94 5.80
CA LYS A 599 -4.51 12.03 5.56
C LYS A 599 -4.42 11.67 4.08
N PRO A 600 -3.21 11.59 3.50
CA PRO A 600 -3.04 11.00 2.17
C PRO A 600 -3.30 9.50 2.20
N ILE A 601 -4.00 9.00 1.19
CA ILE A 601 -4.26 7.58 0.92
C ILE A 601 -3.85 7.27 -0.52
N LYS A 602 -3.05 6.22 -0.74
CA LYS A 602 -2.65 5.86 -2.11
C LYS A 602 -3.82 5.24 -2.86
N CYS A 603 -3.86 5.41 -4.18
CA CYS A 603 -4.93 4.86 -4.98
C CYS A 603 -5.09 3.33 -4.80
N LYS A 604 -3.98 2.60 -4.68
CA LYS A 604 -3.98 1.15 -4.42
C LYS A 604 -4.50 0.72 -3.05
N GLU A 605 -4.63 1.67 -2.12
CA GLU A 605 -5.14 1.46 -0.75
C GLU A 605 -6.63 1.82 -0.66
N LEU A 606 -7.25 2.32 -1.73
CA LEU A 606 -8.67 2.68 -1.75
C LEU A 606 -9.56 1.45 -1.91
N GLU A 607 -10.49 1.29 -0.99
CA GLU A 607 -11.57 0.31 -1.05
C GLU A 607 -12.92 0.99 -1.37
N GLU A 608 -13.88 0.25 -1.92
CA GLU A 608 -15.26 0.75 -2.05
C GLU A 608 -15.81 1.13 -0.66
N GLY A 609 -16.38 2.33 -0.55
CA GLY A 609 -16.80 2.90 0.73
C GLY A 609 -15.76 3.78 1.41
N SER A 610 -14.51 3.84 0.91
CA SER A 610 -13.52 4.81 1.39
C SER A 610 -14.00 6.24 1.20
N PHE A 611 -13.84 7.08 2.23
CA PHE A 611 -14.14 8.50 2.14
C PHE A 611 -13.04 9.24 1.39
N LEU A 612 -13.42 10.14 0.48
CA LEU A 612 -12.49 10.99 -0.25
C LEU A 612 -12.82 12.45 0.01
N ALA A 613 -11.78 13.24 0.25
CA ALA A 613 -11.91 14.68 0.34
C ALA A 613 -12.32 15.27 -1.01
N ILE A 614 -13.46 15.95 -1.01
CA ILE A 614 -13.94 16.75 -2.13
C ILE A 614 -14.16 18.18 -1.66
N PRO A 615 -13.92 19.20 -2.50
CA PRO A 615 -14.21 20.57 -2.12
C PRO A 615 -15.72 20.74 -1.93
N ASN A 616 -16.12 21.28 -0.78
CA ASN A 616 -17.51 21.70 -0.53
C ASN A 616 -17.80 23.09 -1.14
N LYS A 617 -16.75 23.88 -1.39
CA LYS A 617 -16.83 25.22 -1.97
C LYS A 617 -15.62 25.48 -2.87
N LEU A 618 -15.86 26.08 -4.04
CA LEU A 618 -14.82 26.65 -4.90
C LEU A 618 -15.13 28.13 -5.10
N THR A 619 -14.16 29.01 -4.82
CA THR A 619 -14.35 30.46 -5.01
C THR A 619 -13.48 30.94 -6.17
N PHE A 620 -14.14 31.27 -7.26
CA PHE A 620 -13.55 31.92 -8.42
C PHE A 620 -14.53 32.98 -8.87
N ASP A 621 -14.28 34.26 -8.57
CA ASP A 621 -15.18 35.35 -8.93
C ASP A 621 -14.40 36.41 -9.70
N ASN A 622 -14.90 36.71 -10.90
CA ASN A 622 -14.53 37.88 -11.69
C ASN A 622 -15.85 38.56 -12.10
N ASN A 623 -15.85 39.87 -12.26
CA ASN A 623 -17.05 40.61 -12.68
C ASN A 623 -16.98 40.93 -14.17
N LEU A 624 -17.22 39.93 -15.03
CA LEU A 624 -17.28 40.15 -16.48
C LEU A 624 -18.62 40.80 -16.85
N GLU A 625 -18.63 42.12 -17.02
CA GLU A 625 -19.87 42.88 -17.29
C GLU A 625 -20.34 42.78 -18.75
N ASN A 626 -19.41 42.77 -19.70
CA ASN A 626 -19.69 42.74 -21.13
C ASN A 626 -18.65 41.94 -21.92
N ILE A 627 -19.01 41.58 -23.16
CA ILE A 627 -18.11 41.02 -24.16
C ILE A 627 -18.12 41.94 -25.37
N ASN A 628 -16.97 42.53 -25.70
CA ASN A 628 -16.84 43.39 -26.88
C ASN A 628 -16.61 42.54 -28.13
N LEU A 629 -17.56 42.57 -29.06
CA LEU A 629 -17.51 41.80 -30.30
C LEU A 629 -16.40 42.27 -31.25
N LEU A 630 -15.88 43.50 -31.07
CA LEU A 630 -14.76 44.02 -31.88
C LEU A 630 -13.44 43.32 -31.57
N ASP A 631 -13.32 42.70 -30.39
CA ASP A 631 -12.13 41.93 -30.01
C ASP A 631 -12.12 40.52 -30.63
N HIS A 632 -13.20 40.15 -31.35
CA HIS A 632 -13.42 38.82 -31.91
C HIS A 632 -13.86 38.86 -33.39
N LEU A 633 -13.48 39.92 -34.11
CA LEU A 633 -13.84 40.13 -35.52
C LEU A 633 -13.29 39.03 -36.44
N ASP A 634 -12.12 38.49 -36.10
CA ASP A 634 -11.43 37.39 -36.77
C ASP A 634 -12.32 36.12 -36.85
N LYS A 635 -13.23 35.95 -35.89
CA LYS A 635 -14.14 34.80 -35.83
C LYS A 635 -15.41 35.00 -36.67
N LEU A 636 -15.74 36.21 -37.08
CA LEU A 636 -16.98 36.53 -37.78
C LEU A 636 -16.84 36.35 -39.30
N ASP A 637 -17.93 36.00 -39.98
CA ASP A 637 -17.99 35.84 -41.43
C ASP A 637 -17.72 37.19 -42.12
N LYS A 638 -17.06 37.13 -43.27
CA LYS A 638 -16.74 38.30 -44.12
C LYS A 638 -17.99 39.09 -44.55
N LYS A 639 -19.18 38.49 -44.45
CA LYS A 639 -20.49 39.12 -44.69
C LYS A 639 -21.03 39.91 -43.50
N VAL A 640 -20.31 39.97 -42.38
CA VAL A 640 -20.61 40.86 -41.26
C VAL A 640 -19.94 42.22 -41.48
N PHE A 641 -20.66 43.28 -41.14
CA PHE A 641 -20.25 44.67 -41.37
C PHE A 641 -20.35 45.47 -40.08
N VAL A 642 -19.34 46.31 -39.85
CA VAL A 642 -19.28 47.30 -38.77
C VAL A 642 -19.71 48.66 -39.31
N PHE A 643 -20.49 49.41 -38.52
CA PHE A 643 -20.90 50.76 -38.85
C PHE A 643 -21.09 51.61 -37.58
N GLY A 644 -20.98 52.94 -37.75
CA GLY A 644 -21.00 53.94 -36.68
C GLY A 644 -20.47 55.28 -37.20
N LYS A 645 -20.45 56.32 -36.36
CA LYS A 645 -19.98 57.65 -36.79
C LYS A 645 -18.49 57.65 -37.14
N GLY A 646 -17.66 56.98 -36.35
CA GLY A 646 -16.23 56.83 -36.57
C GLY A 646 -15.93 56.04 -37.85
N VAL A 647 -16.75 55.02 -38.18
CA VAL A 647 -16.63 54.32 -39.47
C VAL A 647 -16.97 55.25 -40.64
N GLU A 648 -18.02 56.05 -40.50
CA GLU A 648 -18.40 57.05 -41.51
C GLU A 648 -17.30 58.10 -41.71
N GLU A 649 -16.76 58.64 -40.62
CA GLU A 649 -15.66 59.62 -40.64
C GLU A 649 -14.40 59.03 -41.29
N TYR A 650 -14.04 57.80 -40.94
CA TYR A 650 -12.91 57.10 -41.55
C TYR A 650 -13.08 56.94 -43.06
N ILE A 651 -14.26 56.46 -43.49
CA ILE A 651 -14.59 56.29 -44.92
C ILE A 651 -14.50 57.62 -45.66
N ASN A 652 -14.97 58.72 -45.06
CA ASN A 652 -14.97 60.02 -45.71
C ASN A 652 -13.56 60.60 -45.88
N HIS A 653 -12.67 60.42 -44.91
CA HIS A 653 -11.32 60.98 -44.92
C HIS A 653 -10.28 60.08 -45.63
N ASN A 654 -10.48 58.76 -45.69
CA ASN A 654 -9.45 57.80 -46.11
C ASN A 654 -9.83 56.98 -47.36
N ARG A 655 -10.63 57.54 -48.28
CA ARG A 655 -11.14 56.80 -49.46
C ARG A 655 -10.04 56.15 -50.31
N LYS A 656 -8.96 56.89 -50.63
CA LYS A 656 -7.88 56.37 -51.48
C LYS A 656 -7.22 55.13 -50.86
N GLU A 657 -6.95 55.20 -49.56
CA GLU A 657 -6.38 54.10 -48.80
C GLU A 657 -7.35 52.92 -48.72
N LEU A 658 -8.63 53.15 -48.45
CA LEU A 658 -9.66 52.11 -48.43
C LEU A 658 -9.72 51.34 -49.76
N PHE A 659 -9.67 52.04 -50.90
CA PHE A 659 -9.60 51.38 -52.21
C PHE A 659 -8.33 50.53 -52.35
N SER A 660 -7.15 51.09 -52.01
CA SER A 660 -5.88 50.36 -52.07
C SER A 660 -5.92 49.08 -51.22
N LEU A 661 -6.39 49.19 -49.98
CA LEU A 661 -6.49 48.08 -49.04
C LEU A 661 -7.47 47.01 -49.54
N ALA A 662 -8.66 47.43 -49.99
CA ALA A 662 -9.67 46.50 -50.48
C ALA A 662 -9.24 45.79 -51.77
N TYR A 663 -8.57 46.48 -52.70
CA TYR A 663 -8.00 45.84 -53.88
C TYR A 663 -6.94 44.79 -53.54
N SER A 664 -6.09 45.07 -52.54
CA SER A 664 -5.09 44.10 -52.08
C SER A 664 -5.70 42.81 -51.52
N LEU A 665 -6.95 42.87 -51.07
CA LEU A 665 -7.74 41.73 -50.56
C LEU A 665 -8.67 41.13 -51.63
N GLY A 666 -8.56 41.55 -52.89
CA GLY A 666 -9.31 41.00 -54.01
C GLY A 666 -10.72 41.57 -54.20
N TYR A 667 -11.09 42.66 -53.51
CA TYR A 667 -12.40 43.28 -53.70
C TYR A 667 -12.45 44.15 -54.96
N VAL A 668 -13.59 44.09 -55.65
CA VAL A 668 -13.84 44.89 -56.87
C VAL A 668 -14.44 46.26 -56.55
N LYS A 669 -14.20 47.23 -57.44
CA LYS A 669 -14.64 48.64 -57.29
C LYS A 669 -16.13 48.80 -56.91
N PRO A 670 -17.09 48.10 -57.55
CA PRO A 670 -18.52 48.25 -57.20
C PRO A 670 -18.83 47.86 -55.75
N THR A 671 -18.17 46.82 -55.24
CA THR A 671 -18.33 46.36 -53.86
C THR A 671 -17.86 47.41 -52.87
N ILE A 672 -16.68 48.00 -53.13
CA ILE A 672 -16.09 49.06 -52.30
C ILE A 672 -16.97 50.32 -52.32
N GLN A 673 -17.48 50.70 -53.49
CA GLN A 673 -18.39 51.84 -53.61
C GLN A 673 -19.69 51.63 -52.82
N ASN A 674 -20.24 50.41 -52.85
CA ASN A 674 -21.43 50.07 -52.06
C ASN A 674 -21.18 50.20 -50.54
N TRP A 675 -19.99 49.83 -50.05
CA TRP A 675 -19.60 50.05 -48.65
C TRP A 675 -19.56 51.53 -48.28
N ILE A 676 -18.97 52.35 -49.16
CA ILE A 676 -18.88 53.81 -48.98
C ILE A 676 -20.28 54.43 -48.94
N VAL A 677 -21.16 54.07 -49.88
CA VAL A 677 -22.53 54.58 -49.95
C VAL A 677 -23.34 54.18 -48.70
N LYS A 678 -23.18 52.93 -48.25
CA LYS A 678 -23.89 52.41 -47.07
C LYS A 678 -23.20 52.74 -45.74
N LYS A 679 -22.05 53.43 -45.77
CA LYS A 679 -21.23 53.80 -44.59
C LYS A 679 -20.93 52.62 -43.68
N ILE A 680 -20.52 51.51 -44.28
CA ILE A 680 -20.24 50.24 -43.61
C ILE A 680 -18.86 49.75 -44.00
N LEU A 681 -18.19 49.01 -43.12
CA LEU A 681 -16.95 48.28 -43.45
C LEU A 681 -17.14 46.80 -43.12
N PRO A 682 -16.73 45.87 -44.00
CA PRO A 682 -16.72 44.46 -43.63
C PRO A 682 -15.71 44.23 -42.50
N VAL A 683 -15.95 43.23 -41.65
CA VAL A 683 -15.11 42.92 -40.48
C VAL A 683 -13.62 42.78 -40.83
N GLU A 684 -13.29 42.14 -41.96
CA GLU A 684 -11.90 41.95 -42.45
C GLU A 684 -11.20 43.27 -42.81
N ILE A 685 -11.94 44.27 -43.28
CA ILE A 685 -11.37 45.61 -43.54
C ILE A 685 -11.29 46.40 -42.24
N PHE A 686 -12.36 46.36 -41.44
CA PHE A 686 -12.41 47.08 -40.17
C PHE A 686 -11.27 46.66 -39.25
N GLU A 687 -10.97 45.37 -39.14
CA GLU A 687 -9.89 44.84 -38.31
C GLU A 687 -8.53 45.47 -38.63
N LYS A 688 -8.24 45.76 -39.91
CA LYS A 688 -6.98 46.39 -40.35
C LYS A 688 -6.90 47.88 -40.06
N VAL A 689 -8.02 48.53 -39.76
CA VAL A 689 -8.12 49.99 -39.59
C VAL A 689 -8.66 50.38 -38.22
N LYS A 690 -8.98 49.41 -37.35
CA LYS A 690 -9.64 49.60 -36.05
C LYS A 690 -8.89 50.60 -35.16
N ASP A 691 -7.56 50.58 -35.16
CA ASP A 691 -6.72 51.46 -34.33
C ASP A 691 -6.84 52.94 -34.74
N ARG A 692 -7.41 53.23 -35.90
CA ARG A 692 -7.63 54.59 -36.44
C ARG A 692 -9.07 55.07 -36.26
N ILE A 693 -9.95 54.23 -35.73
CA ILE A 693 -11.36 54.51 -35.50
C ILE A 693 -11.61 54.49 -33.99
N ASN A 694 -11.56 55.67 -33.36
CA ASN A 694 -11.75 55.81 -31.92
C ASN A 694 -13.22 56.10 -31.58
N GLU A 695 -14.08 55.08 -31.66
CA GLU A 695 -15.49 55.16 -31.26
C GLU A 695 -15.90 53.89 -30.48
N SER A 696 -16.53 54.06 -29.33
CA SER A 696 -16.94 52.94 -28.47
C SER A 696 -18.30 52.32 -28.86
N ASN A 697 -19.19 53.08 -29.50
CA ASN A 697 -20.58 52.68 -29.77
C ASN A 697 -20.80 52.20 -31.22
N LEU A 698 -19.98 51.25 -31.66
CA LEU A 698 -20.09 50.67 -33.00
C LEU A 698 -21.17 49.58 -33.04
N LYS A 699 -21.73 49.34 -34.23
CA LYS A 699 -22.75 48.31 -34.42
C LYS A 699 -22.36 47.35 -35.53
N LEU A 700 -22.78 46.11 -35.38
CA LEU A 700 -22.58 45.03 -36.35
C LEU A 700 -23.89 44.70 -37.05
N LYS A 701 -23.84 44.37 -38.34
CA LYS A 701 -24.99 43.85 -39.11
C LYS A 701 -24.53 42.89 -40.22
N SER A 702 -25.38 41.95 -40.60
CA SER A 702 -25.14 41.11 -41.77
C SER A 702 -25.41 41.86 -43.09
N TYR A 703 -24.75 41.46 -44.17
CA TYR A 703 -25.01 42.01 -45.51
C TYR A 703 -26.48 41.87 -45.90
N GLY A 704 -27.13 42.98 -46.28
CA GLY A 704 -28.55 43.00 -46.65
C GLY A 704 -29.53 42.91 -45.47
N GLY A 705 -29.04 42.69 -44.24
CA GLY A 705 -29.85 42.74 -43.02
C GLY A 705 -30.14 44.18 -42.59
N SER A 706 -31.40 44.45 -42.22
CA SER A 706 -31.82 45.74 -41.64
C SER A 706 -31.54 45.84 -40.14
N ARG A 707 -31.17 44.73 -39.48
CA ARG A 707 -31.05 44.61 -38.03
C ARG A 707 -29.59 44.70 -37.62
N SER A 708 -29.35 45.35 -36.49
CA SER A 708 -28.00 45.63 -35.99
C SER A 708 -27.84 45.23 -34.54
N PHE A 709 -26.64 44.81 -34.20
CA PHE A 709 -26.21 44.37 -32.89
C PHE A 709 -25.21 45.38 -32.31
N SER A 710 -25.29 45.70 -31.02
CA SER A 710 -24.27 46.53 -30.35
C SER A 710 -22.95 45.77 -30.32
N ASN A 711 -21.81 46.45 -30.46
CA ASN A 711 -20.52 45.80 -30.27
C ASN A 711 -20.33 45.31 -28.84
N ASP A 712 -20.81 46.05 -27.84
CA ASP A 712 -20.73 45.65 -26.44
C ASP A 712 -21.95 44.80 -26.05
N LEU A 713 -21.73 43.49 -25.87
CA LEU A 713 -22.74 42.56 -25.41
C LEU A 713 -22.75 42.50 -23.88
N VAL A 714 -23.73 43.17 -23.27
CA VAL A 714 -23.92 43.19 -21.82
C VAL A 714 -24.42 41.84 -21.30
N LEU A 715 -23.73 41.30 -20.29
CA LEU A 715 -24.03 40.02 -19.63
C LEU A 715 -24.97 40.23 -18.42
N ASP A 716 -26.18 40.73 -18.70
CA ASP A 716 -27.23 40.96 -17.71
C ASP A 716 -28.09 39.72 -17.45
N GLU A 717 -29.03 39.85 -16.51
CA GLU A 717 -29.93 38.79 -16.08
C GLU A 717 -30.72 38.17 -17.24
N ASP A 718 -31.33 38.99 -18.11
CA ASP A 718 -32.12 38.49 -19.23
C ASP A 718 -31.24 37.70 -20.22
N PHE A 719 -30.02 38.18 -20.51
CA PHE A 719 -29.11 37.50 -21.44
C PHE A 719 -28.58 36.20 -20.85
N LEU A 720 -28.17 36.19 -19.58
CA LEU A 720 -27.63 34.98 -18.95
C LEU A 720 -28.71 33.92 -18.70
N ASN A 721 -29.93 34.31 -18.33
CA ASN A 721 -31.08 33.39 -18.30
C ASN A 721 -31.33 32.78 -19.69
N PHE A 722 -31.26 33.58 -20.76
CA PHE A 722 -31.40 33.09 -22.13
C PHE A 722 -30.29 32.11 -22.52
N VAL A 723 -29.03 32.38 -22.15
CA VAL A 723 -27.92 31.43 -22.34
C VAL A 723 -28.17 30.14 -21.56
N GLY A 724 -28.67 30.23 -20.33
CA GLY A 724 -29.09 29.08 -19.53
C GLY A 724 -30.15 28.23 -20.22
N LEU A 725 -31.22 28.86 -20.74
CA LEU A 725 -32.26 28.18 -21.51
C LEU A 725 -31.69 27.55 -22.79
N TRP A 726 -30.72 28.20 -23.44
CA TRP A 726 -30.04 27.62 -24.59
C TRP A 726 -29.21 26.38 -24.21
N LEU A 727 -28.52 26.41 -23.07
CA LEU A 727 -27.76 25.26 -22.57
C LEU A 727 -28.67 24.06 -22.26
N ALA A 728 -29.88 24.30 -21.76
CA ALA A 728 -30.92 23.29 -21.60
C ALA A 728 -31.42 22.81 -22.99
N ASP A 729 -32.35 23.56 -23.59
CA ASP A 729 -33.13 23.12 -24.76
C ASP A 729 -32.94 24.03 -26.00
N GLY A 730 -31.76 24.64 -26.12
CA GLY A 730 -31.37 25.41 -27.29
C GLY A 730 -30.78 24.58 -28.43
N CYS A 731 -31.09 24.97 -29.67
CA CYS A 731 -30.44 24.48 -30.87
C CYS A 731 -30.35 25.59 -31.95
N TYR A 732 -29.80 25.24 -33.11
CA TYR A 732 -29.63 26.16 -34.24
C TYR A 732 -30.17 25.52 -35.52
N ASP A 733 -30.78 26.33 -36.38
CA ASP A 733 -31.00 25.97 -37.78
C ASP A 733 -30.01 26.75 -38.68
N GLU A 734 -30.30 26.91 -39.98
CA GLU A 734 -29.46 27.67 -40.91
C GLU A 734 -29.35 29.17 -40.55
N HIS A 735 -30.42 29.80 -40.05
CA HIS A 735 -30.57 31.26 -39.97
C HIS A 735 -31.03 31.79 -38.60
N SER A 736 -31.22 30.92 -37.61
CA SER A 736 -31.90 31.24 -36.38
C SER A 736 -31.34 30.49 -35.17
N VAL A 737 -31.64 31.06 -34.00
CA VAL A 737 -31.45 30.43 -32.70
C VAL A 737 -32.82 29.95 -32.23
N ILE A 738 -32.93 28.67 -31.89
CA ILE A 738 -34.19 28.04 -31.50
C ILE A 738 -34.09 27.62 -30.04
N ILE A 739 -35.10 27.95 -29.24
CA ILE A 739 -35.22 27.54 -27.84
C ILE A 739 -36.56 26.80 -27.67
N SER A 740 -36.50 25.53 -27.30
CA SER A 740 -37.69 24.67 -27.13
C SER A 740 -38.20 24.75 -25.69
N VAL A 741 -39.21 25.59 -25.42
CA VAL A 741 -39.76 25.81 -24.07
C VAL A 741 -41.28 25.95 -24.08
N GLN A 742 -41.97 25.31 -23.13
CA GLN A 742 -43.44 25.30 -23.09
C GLN A 742 -44.00 26.39 -22.19
N GLU A 743 -43.32 26.65 -21.06
CA GLU A 743 -43.76 27.59 -20.04
C GLU A 743 -43.63 29.04 -20.51
N GLU A 744 -44.64 29.85 -20.17
CA GLU A 744 -44.75 31.22 -20.69
C GLU A 744 -43.65 32.13 -20.11
N GLU A 745 -43.24 31.92 -18.87
CA GLU A 745 -42.15 32.65 -18.23
C GLU A 745 -40.81 32.43 -18.95
N ASN A 746 -40.54 31.20 -19.41
CA ASN A 746 -39.36 30.89 -20.21
C ASN A 746 -39.46 31.56 -21.60
N ARG A 747 -40.65 31.57 -22.20
CA ARG A 747 -40.90 32.24 -23.49
C ARG A 747 -40.72 33.76 -23.41
N GLU A 748 -41.09 34.37 -22.29
CA GLU A 748 -40.88 35.80 -22.06
C GLU A 748 -39.40 36.17 -22.07
N VAL A 749 -38.51 35.37 -21.48
CA VAL A 749 -37.05 35.58 -21.56
C VAL A 749 -36.59 35.62 -23.01
N VAL A 750 -37.03 34.65 -23.83
CA VAL A 750 -36.71 34.60 -25.26
C VAL A 750 -37.23 35.84 -26.02
N ARG A 751 -38.46 36.28 -25.71
CA ARG A 751 -39.05 37.49 -26.32
C ARG A 751 -38.36 38.78 -25.89
N LYS A 752 -37.92 38.88 -24.63
CA LYS A 752 -37.13 40.01 -24.13
C LYS A 752 -35.82 40.12 -24.88
N ILE A 753 -35.13 39.00 -25.11
CA ILE A 753 -33.90 38.97 -25.93
C ILE A 753 -34.17 39.36 -27.38
N GLY A 754 -35.25 38.86 -27.98
CA GLY A 754 -35.70 39.31 -29.29
C GLY A 754 -35.91 40.83 -29.35
N LYS A 755 -36.60 41.41 -28.35
CA LYS A 755 -36.83 42.85 -28.25
C LYS A 755 -35.53 43.63 -28.04
N LYS A 756 -34.67 43.17 -27.13
CA LYS A 756 -33.37 43.77 -26.78
C LYS A 756 -32.48 43.94 -28.00
N PHE A 757 -32.43 42.93 -28.86
CA PHE A 757 -31.61 42.95 -30.07
C PHE A 757 -32.38 43.35 -31.34
N GLY A 758 -33.66 43.69 -31.23
CA GLY A 758 -34.51 44.00 -32.37
C GLY A 758 -34.63 42.85 -33.37
N ILE A 759 -34.68 41.59 -32.91
CA ILE A 759 -34.76 40.34 -33.67
C ILE A 759 -36.19 39.79 -33.59
N PRO A 760 -36.79 39.29 -34.69
CA PRO A 760 -38.17 38.86 -34.67
C PRO A 760 -38.22 37.44 -34.10
N VAL A 761 -39.03 37.26 -33.06
CA VAL A 761 -39.27 35.95 -32.47
C VAL A 761 -40.52 35.36 -33.11
N LYS A 762 -40.38 34.20 -33.73
CA LYS A 762 -41.48 33.45 -34.34
C LYS A 762 -41.70 32.14 -33.59
N MET A 763 -42.94 31.65 -33.59
CA MET A 763 -43.22 30.28 -33.16
C MET A 763 -42.77 29.32 -34.26
N HIS A 764 -42.09 28.24 -33.87
CA HIS A 764 -41.71 27.16 -34.77
C HIS A 764 -42.94 26.29 -35.13
N SER A 765 -42.79 25.40 -36.12
CA SER A 765 -43.89 24.54 -36.61
C SER A 765 -44.41 23.56 -35.55
N ASP A 766 -43.57 23.22 -34.56
CA ASP A 766 -43.90 22.36 -33.42
C ASP A 766 -44.84 23.01 -32.38
N LYS A 767 -45.13 24.31 -32.51
CA LYS A 767 -45.99 25.13 -31.62
C LYS A 767 -45.48 25.34 -30.19
N PHE A 768 -44.26 24.94 -29.87
CA PHE A 768 -43.66 25.22 -28.56
C PHE A 768 -42.28 25.87 -28.63
N SER A 769 -41.51 25.67 -29.69
CA SER A 769 -40.19 26.27 -29.82
C SER A 769 -40.28 27.70 -30.35
N LEU A 770 -39.48 28.59 -29.78
CA LEU A 770 -39.34 29.97 -30.23
C LEU A 770 -38.06 30.14 -31.05
N MET A 771 -38.21 30.82 -32.19
CA MET A 771 -37.18 31.01 -33.19
C MET A 771 -36.80 32.49 -33.31
N LEU A 772 -35.56 32.82 -32.93
CA LEU A 772 -34.95 34.13 -33.16
C LEU A 772 -34.27 34.16 -34.52
N ASN A 773 -34.93 34.75 -35.53
CA ASN A 773 -34.43 34.77 -36.90
C ASN A 773 -33.33 35.83 -37.09
N SER A 774 -32.09 35.44 -36.82
CA SER A 774 -30.91 36.28 -37.01
C SER A 774 -29.66 35.43 -37.23
N THR A 775 -29.12 35.51 -38.45
CA THR A 775 -27.83 34.89 -38.79
C THR A 775 -26.69 35.49 -37.97
N LEU A 776 -26.72 36.80 -37.71
CA LEU A 776 -25.73 37.47 -36.88
C LEU A 776 -25.76 37.00 -35.42
N LEU A 777 -26.94 36.83 -34.82
CA LEU A 777 -27.04 36.35 -33.44
C LEU A 777 -26.51 34.92 -33.32
N LYS A 778 -26.94 34.03 -34.24
CA LYS A 778 -26.42 32.66 -34.31
C LYS A 778 -24.90 32.67 -34.42
N GLU A 779 -24.37 33.49 -35.32
CA GLU A 779 -22.94 33.58 -35.56
C GLU A 779 -22.17 34.08 -34.33
N VAL A 780 -22.65 35.14 -33.67
CA VAL A 780 -22.08 35.63 -32.41
C VAL A 780 -22.13 34.54 -31.34
N MET A 781 -23.28 33.88 -31.14
CA MET A 781 -23.39 32.83 -30.13
C MET A 781 -22.45 31.65 -30.40
N VAL A 782 -22.40 31.16 -31.64
CA VAL A 782 -21.60 29.97 -32.01
C VAL A 782 -20.10 30.27 -32.05
N LYS A 783 -19.71 31.37 -32.70
CA LYS A 783 -18.30 31.65 -33.03
C LYS A 783 -17.62 32.54 -31.99
N VAL A 784 -18.33 33.52 -31.43
CA VAL A 784 -17.75 34.46 -30.44
C VAL A 784 -17.94 33.93 -29.03
N LEU A 785 -19.17 33.55 -28.67
CA LEU A 785 -19.50 33.10 -27.31
C LEU A 785 -19.25 31.62 -27.06
N ASP A 786 -18.82 30.86 -28.08
CA ASP A 786 -18.55 29.41 -28.00
C ASP A 786 -19.76 28.60 -27.47
N LEU A 787 -20.97 29.09 -27.73
CA LEU A 787 -22.23 28.39 -27.49
C LEU A 787 -22.50 27.51 -28.70
N ASN A 788 -21.84 26.35 -28.75
CA ASN A 788 -21.98 25.40 -29.84
C ASN A 788 -22.17 23.97 -29.30
N GLY A 789 -22.42 23.05 -30.23
CA GLY A 789 -22.63 21.65 -29.92
C GLY A 789 -24.10 21.22 -29.93
N ASN A 790 -24.31 19.94 -29.65
CA ASN A 790 -25.60 19.28 -29.52
C ASN A 790 -25.80 18.80 -28.08
N SER A 791 -26.89 18.09 -27.80
CA SER A 791 -27.20 17.56 -26.46
C SER A 791 -26.06 16.78 -25.79
N TYR A 792 -25.17 16.16 -26.57
CA TYR A 792 -24.03 15.38 -26.07
C TYR A 792 -22.74 16.20 -25.88
N THR A 793 -22.63 17.38 -26.49
CA THR A 793 -21.37 18.15 -26.57
C THR A 793 -21.44 19.57 -26.03
N LYS A 794 -22.63 20.08 -25.69
CA LYS A 794 -22.79 21.37 -25.00
C LYS A 794 -21.88 21.46 -23.77
N LYS A 795 -21.41 22.66 -23.48
CA LYS A 795 -20.46 22.98 -22.40
C LYS A 795 -20.69 24.42 -21.94
N ILE A 796 -20.20 24.77 -20.76
CA ILE A 796 -20.09 26.17 -20.35
C ILE A 796 -18.89 26.79 -21.07
N PRO A 797 -19.07 27.92 -21.79
CA PRO A 797 -17.96 28.64 -22.41
C PRO A 797 -16.95 29.15 -21.37
N GLN A 798 -15.70 29.40 -21.80
CA GLN A 798 -14.63 29.86 -20.90
C GLN A 798 -14.97 31.15 -20.16
N TRP A 799 -15.62 32.10 -20.84
CA TRP A 799 -16.06 33.36 -20.22
C TRP A 799 -17.04 33.14 -19.04
N GLY A 800 -17.77 32.02 -19.03
CA GLY A 800 -18.67 31.65 -17.94
C GLY A 800 -17.97 31.43 -16.59
N TYR A 801 -16.68 31.05 -16.60
CA TYR A 801 -15.87 30.91 -15.38
C TYR A 801 -15.39 32.26 -14.82
N ASN A 802 -15.58 33.36 -15.56
CA ASN A 802 -15.22 34.72 -15.17
C ASN A 802 -16.45 35.57 -14.82
N LEU A 803 -17.60 34.95 -14.60
CA LEU A 803 -18.82 35.62 -14.15
C LEU A 803 -18.83 35.79 -12.63
N SER A 804 -19.60 36.76 -12.14
CA SER A 804 -19.85 36.92 -10.70
C SER A 804 -20.82 35.87 -10.17
N ASN A 805 -20.88 35.70 -8.83
CA ASN A 805 -21.84 34.76 -8.22
C ASN A 805 -23.29 35.08 -8.64
N LYS A 806 -23.62 36.37 -8.75
CA LYS A 806 -24.94 36.82 -9.17
C LYS A 806 -25.24 36.42 -10.62
N GLN A 807 -24.27 36.62 -11.52
CA GLN A 807 -24.39 36.27 -12.94
C GLN A 807 -24.48 34.77 -13.17
N ILE A 808 -23.70 33.97 -12.44
CA ILE A 808 -23.85 32.51 -12.48
C ILE A 808 -25.22 32.08 -11.97
N GLY A 809 -25.73 32.73 -10.92
CA GLY A 809 -27.09 32.52 -10.43
C GLY A 809 -28.12 32.67 -11.56
N TRP A 810 -28.04 33.74 -12.35
CA TRP A 810 -28.90 33.95 -13.53
C TRP A 810 -28.71 32.89 -14.62
N LEU A 811 -27.47 32.54 -14.96
CA LEU A 811 -27.19 31.50 -15.96
C LEU A 811 -27.77 30.15 -15.55
N LEU A 812 -27.54 29.74 -14.29
CA LEU A 812 -28.05 28.49 -13.76
C LEU A 812 -29.58 28.54 -13.62
N LYS A 813 -30.16 29.68 -13.22
CA LYS A 813 -31.62 29.86 -13.12
C LYS A 813 -32.29 29.59 -14.47
N GLY A 814 -31.75 30.14 -15.56
CA GLY A 814 -32.20 29.83 -16.92
C GLY A 814 -32.09 28.35 -17.25
N PHE A 815 -30.92 27.74 -16.98
CA PHE A 815 -30.68 26.32 -17.23
C PHE A 815 -31.67 25.40 -16.50
N PHE A 816 -31.81 25.57 -15.18
CA PHE A 816 -32.72 24.78 -14.35
C PHE A 816 -34.19 25.07 -14.66
N SER A 817 -34.53 26.23 -15.20
CA SER A 817 -35.91 26.52 -15.62
C SER A 817 -36.31 25.79 -16.89
N GLY A 818 -35.35 25.51 -17.78
CA GLY A 818 -35.54 24.62 -18.93
C GLY A 818 -35.58 23.16 -18.50
N ASP A 819 -34.46 22.63 -18.03
CA ASP A 819 -34.25 21.18 -17.86
C ASP A 819 -34.49 20.66 -16.43
N GLY A 820 -34.56 21.56 -15.45
CA GLY A 820 -34.70 21.23 -14.04
C GLY A 820 -36.14 21.07 -13.56
N CYS A 821 -36.31 20.19 -12.56
CA CYS A 821 -37.57 19.96 -11.88
C CYS A 821 -37.36 19.84 -10.36
N ALA A 822 -38.17 20.56 -9.58
CA ALA A 822 -38.29 20.34 -8.14
C ALA A 822 -39.24 19.16 -7.90
N SER A 823 -38.70 18.01 -7.53
CA SER A 823 -39.47 16.82 -7.13
C SER A 823 -39.89 16.91 -5.66
N ASP A 824 -40.57 15.89 -5.14
CA ASP A 824 -40.96 15.82 -3.73
C ASP A 824 -39.78 15.79 -2.75
N LYS A 825 -38.59 15.39 -3.18
CA LYS A 825 -37.44 15.19 -2.27
C LYS A 825 -36.20 15.98 -2.67
N GLU A 826 -35.99 16.21 -3.96
CA GLU A 826 -34.74 16.73 -4.51
C GLU A 826 -35.02 17.59 -5.77
N ILE A 827 -34.06 18.41 -6.17
CA ILE A 827 -34.05 19.01 -7.50
C ILE A 827 -33.38 18.02 -8.45
N VAL A 828 -34.05 17.69 -9.55
CA VAL A 828 -33.60 16.66 -10.52
C VAL A 828 -33.59 17.23 -11.93
N PHE A 829 -32.60 16.84 -12.73
CA PHE A 829 -32.50 17.13 -14.16
C PHE A 829 -31.71 16.02 -14.88
N SER A 830 -31.80 15.95 -16.21
CA SER A 830 -31.22 14.84 -16.99
C SER A 830 -30.48 15.38 -18.22
N ILE A 831 -29.15 15.22 -18.27
CA ILE A 831 -28.31 15.74 -19.36
C ILE A 831 -27.53 14.61 -20.04
N CYS A 832 -27.32 14.69 -21.36
CA CYS A 832 -26.46 13.76 -22.11
C CYS A 832 -24.97 14.16 -22.11
N SER A 833 -24.66 15.46 -22.12
CA SER A 833 -23.28 15.97 -22.08
C SER A 833 -22.63 15.82 -20.70
N LYS A 834 -21.70 14.87 -20.59
CA LYS A 834 -20.83 14.71 -19.40
C LYS A 834 -20.04 15.98 -19.09
N ARG A 835 -19.60 16.70 -20.13
CA ARG A 835 -18.83 17.95 -19.98
C ARG A 835 -19.67 19.03 -19.33
N LEU A 836 -20.92 19.21 -19.77
CA LEU A 836 -21.84 20.18 -19.18
C LEU A 836 -22.16 19.84 -17.73
N ILE A 837 -22.33 18.56 -17.39
CA ILE A 837 -22.52 18.12 -16.00
C ILE A 837 -21.30 18.51 -15.14
N ASP A 838 -20.09 18.24 -15.62
CA ASP A 838 -18.85 18.59 -14.91
C ASP A 838 -18.70 20.12 -14.77
N ASP A 839 -19.14 20.90 -15.77
CA ASP A 839 -19.17 22.36 -15.74
C ASP A 839 -20.19 22.90 -14.72
N ILE A 840 -21.46 22.48 -14.80
CA ILE A 840 -22.53 22.87 -13.86
C ILE A 840 -22.14 22.49 -12.44
N SER A 841 -21.58 21.29 -12.25
CA SER A 841 -21.09 20.84 -10.95
C SER A 841 -19.99 21.75 -10.39
N SER A 842 -19.12 22.29 -11.24
CA SER A 842 -18.08 23.24 -10.82
C SER A 842 -18.66 24.60 -10.44
N LEU A 843 -19.67 25.09 -11.18
CA LEU A 843 -20.34 26.37 -10.88
C LEU A 843 -21.18 26.29 -9.60
N LEU A 844 -21.88 25.17 -9.35
CA LEU A 844 -22.69 24.95 -8.15
C LEU A 844 -21.85 24.95 -6.86
N LEU A 845 -20.59 24.53 -6.93
CA LEU A 845 -19.65 24.60 -5.79
C LEU A 845 -19.39 26.05 -5.34
N ARG A 846 -19.67 27.09 -6.15
CA ARG A 846 -19.60 28.49 -5.68
C ARG A 846 -20.65 28.82 -4.63
N PHE A 847 -21.76 28.08 -4.61
CA PHE A 847 -22.90 28.28 -3.72
C PHE A 847 -22.97 27.21 -2.62
N ASN A 848 -21.90 26.44 -2.38
CA ASN A 848 -21.89 25.29 -1.47
C ASN A 848 -22.89 24.18 -1.86
N ILE A 849 -23.20 24.05 -3.15
CA ILE A 849 -24.11 23.03 -3.66
C ILE A 849 -23.29 21.93 -4.33
N ILE A 850 -23.37 20.71 -3.80
CA ILE A 850 -22.71 19.54 -4.38
C ILE A 850 -23.71 18.80 -5.26
N LEU A 851 -23.43 18.77 -6.55
CA LEU A 851 -24.24 18.03 -7.51
C LEU A 851 -23.92 16.54 -7.44
N ARG A 852 -24.97 15.71 -7.28
CA ARG A 852 -24.89 14.26 -7.43
C ARG A 852 -25.30 13.84 -8.83
N ASN A 853 -24.66 12.85 -9.42
CA ASN A 853 -25.11 12.27 -10.69
C ASN A 853 -25.07 10.74 -10.67
N SER A 854 -25.93 10.12 -11.47
CA SER A 854 -25.99 8.66 -11.58
C SER A 854 -24.85 8.12 -12.44
N HIS A 855 -24.15 7.09 -11.97
CA HIS A 855 -23.22 6.33 -12.82
C HIS A 855 -23.93 5.57 -13.94
N ILE A 856 -25.23 5.28 -13.73
CA ILE A 856 -26.09 4.58 -14.67
C ILE A 856 -26.59 5.58 -15.72
N VAL A 857 -26.26 5.28 -16.96
CA VAL A 857 -26.77 5.94 -18.16
C VAL A 857 -28.09 5.26 -18.54
N ARG A 858 -29.16 6.02 -18.78
CA ARG A 858 -30.44 5.41 -19.20
C ARG A 858 -30.27 4.70 -20.55
N GLU A 859 -30.76 3.46 -20.63
CA GLU A 859 -30.80 2.71 -21.89
C GLU A 859 -31.74 3.42 -22.88
N GLY A 860 -31.22 3.78 -24.06
CA GLY A 860 -31.94 4.49 -25.11
C GLY A 860 -31.31 5.85 -25.48
N ASP A 861 -31.35 6.82 -24.56
CA ASP A 861 -31.03 8.23 -24.85
C ASP A 861 -29.66 8.71 -24.30
N LYS A 862 -28.93 7.83 -23.62
CA LYS A 862 -27.64 8.11 -22.99
C LYS A 862 -27.68 9.28 -21.97
N THR A 863 -28.83 9.55 -21.35
CA THR A 863 -28.96 10.60 -20.32
C THR A 863 -28.39 10.17 -18.98
N ILE A 864 -27.84 11.14 -18.24
CA ILE A 864 -27.35 11.00 -16.87
C ILE A 864 -28.25 11.81 -15.94
N ASN A 865 -28.79 11.17 -14.91
CA ASN A 865 -29.66 11.83 -13.96
C ASN A 865 -28.82 12.55 -12.90
N CYS A 866 -29.07 13.83 -12.73
CA CYS A 866 -28.39 14.69 -11.78
C CYS A 866 -29.38 15.15 -10.70
N ARG A 867 -28.90 15.24 -9.45
CA ARG A 867 -29.74 15.52 -8.28
C ARG A 867 -29.04 16.47 -7.31
N ILE A 868 -29.81 17.38 -6.74
CA ILE A 868 -29.42 18.22 -5.62
C ILE A 868 -30.38 17.89 -4.49
N GLY A 869 -29.85 17.24 -3.46
CA GLY A 869 -30.55 16.91 -2.21
C GLY A 869 -29.97 17.70 -1.03
N ASN A 870 -30.43 17.40 0.19
CA ASN A 870 -30.08 18.07 1.45
C ASN A 870 -30.71 19.47 1.64
N THR A 871 -31.36 19.69 2.79
CA THR A 871 -32.08 20.93 3.12
C THR A 871 -31.20 22.19 3.07
N LYS A 872 -29.93 22.12 3.46
CA LYS A 872 -29.00 23.27 3.37
C LYS A 872 -28.72 23.63 1.92
N MET A 873 -28.44 22.64 1.07
CA MET A 873 -28.17 22.86 -0.36
C MET A 873 -29.41 23.35 -1.11
N LEU A 874 -30.60 22.84 -0.76
CA LEU A 874 -31.86 23.30 -1.32
C LEU A 874 -32.14 24.77 -0.98
N ASN A 875 -31.82 25.20 0.25
CA ASN A 875 -31.92 26.62 0.61
C ASN A 875 -30.91 27.48 -0.14
N PHE A 876 -29.63 27.05 -0.27
CA PHE A 876 -28.67 27.77 -1.11
C PHE A 876 -29.14 27.88 -2.57
N PHE A 877 -29.74 26.82 -3.11
CA PHE A 877 -30.30 26.83 -4.45
C PHE A 877 -31.44 27.85 -4.56
N LYS A 878 -32.36 27.88 -3.59
CA LYS A 878 -33.48 28.82 -3.55
C LYS A 878 -33.02 30.27 -3.44
N ASP A 879 -32.03 30.54 -2.59
CA ASP A 879 -31.58 31.90 -2.27
C ASP A 879 -30.71 32.51 -3.37
N HIS A 880 -30.00 31.69 -4.15
CA HIS A 880 -29.03 32.16 -5.16
C HIS A 880 -29.37 31.84 -6.62
N ILE A 881 -30.21 30.84 -6.88
CA ILE A 881 -30.50 30.35 -8.25
C ILE A 881 -32.02 30.40 -8.50
N GLY A 882 -32.79 29.51 -7.86
CA GLY A 882 -34.23 29.39 -8.04
C GLY A 882 -34.67 28.98 -9.45
N PHE A 883 -35.95 29.20 -9.75
CA PHE A 883 -36.54 28.97 -11.08
C PHE A 883 -37.20 30.25 -11.63
N LEU A 884 -37.32 30.35 -12.95
CA LEU A 884 -38.10 31.36 -13.65
C LEU A 884 -39.60 31.00 -13.65
N VAL A 885 -39.91 29.70 -13.73
CA VAL A 885 -41.28 29.19 -13.80
C VAL A 885 -41.90 29.18 -12.40
N ASN A 886 -43.02 29.89 -12.23
CA ASN A 886 -43.64 30.09 -10.91
C ASN A 886 -44.03 28.75 -10.25
N SER A 887 -44.60 27.82 -11.02
CA SER A 887 -44.99 26.51 -10.49
C SER A 887 -43.80 25.67 -10.00
N LYS A 888 -42.63 25.79 -10.64
CA LYS A 888 -41.38 25.14 -10.20
C LYS A 888 -40.85 25.83 -8.93
N GLN A 889 -40.95 27.15 -8.86
CA GLN A 889 -40.54 27.95 -7.70
C GLN A 889 -41.39 27.64 -6.47
N GLU A 890 -42.72 27.57 -6.59
CA GLU A 890 -43.61 27.19 -5.48
C GLU A 890 -43.31 25.77 -4.97
N ARG A 891 -42.98 24.84 -5.87
CA ARG A 891 -42.55 23.49 -5.48
C ARG A 891 -41.24 23.51 -4.74
N LEU A 892 -40.27 24.33 -5.18
CA LEU A 892 -39.01 24.51 -4.48
C LEU A 892 -39.21 25.08 -3.07
N GLU A 893 -40.11 26.05 -2.90
CA GLU A 893 -40.44 26.61 -1.58
C GLU A 893 -41.05 25.56 -0.66
N LYS A 894 -42.04 24.80 -1.14
CA LYS A 894 -42.63 23.66 -0.43
C LYS A 894 -41.61 22.57 -0.10
N LEU A 895 -40.62 22.37 -0.98
CA LEU A 895 -39.55 21.41 -0.77
C LEU A 895 -38.60 21.88 0.34
N CYS A 896 -38.24 23.16 0.35
CA CYS A 896 -37.35 23.76 1.36
C CYS A 896 -38.00 23.85 2.75
N SER A 897 -39.33 23.92 2.85
CA SER A 897 -40.06 23.99 4.12
C SER A 897 -40.20 22.63 4.84
N ARG A 898 -39.82 21.51 4.21
CA ARG A 898 -39.89 20.18 4.82
C ARG A 898 -38.73 19.98 5.79
N VAL A 899 -39.04 19.53 7.01
CA VAL A 899 -38.03 19.05 7.97
C VAL A 899 -37.61 17.65 7.51
N SER A 900 -36.37 17.50 7.04
CA SER A 900 -35.86 16.20 6.61
C SER A 900 -35.68 15.27 7.82
N THR A 901 -36.31 14.10 7.80
CA THR A 901 -36.13 13.07 8.86
C THR A 901 -34.87 12.22 8.67
N HIS A 902 -34.24 12.29 7.48
CA HIS A 902 -32.97 11.64 7.17
C HIS A 902 -32.13 12.58 6.29
N ASP A 903 -30.96 12.98 6.77
CA ASP A 903 -29.97 13.66 5.94
C ASP A 903 -29.18 12.58 5.18
N THR A 904 -29.45 12.43 3.88
CA THR A 904 -28.78 11.44 3.02
C THR A 904 -27.49 12.00 2.42
N SER A 905 -26.86 13.01 3.03
CA SER A 905 -25.58 13.53 2.56
C SER A 905 -24.44 12.52 2.83
N ASP A 906 -23.73 12.11 1.77
CA ASP A 906 -22.49 11.30 1.85
C ASP A 906 -21.29 12.19 2.22
N ILE A 907 -21.58 13.35 2.81
CA ILE A 907 -20.63 14.36 3.21
C ILE A 907 -20.55 14.22 4.71
N ILE A 908 -19.40 13.77 5.21
CA ILE A 908 -19.14 13.83 6.65
C ILE A 908 -19.14 15.32 7.01
N PRO A 909 -20.07 15.81 7.85
CA PRO A 909 -20.00 17.16 8.35
C PRO A 909 -18.78 17.24 9.27
N ILE A 910 -17.68 17.81 8.79
CA ILE A 910 -16.58 18.17 9.67
C ILE A 910 -17.11 19.35 10.49
N SER A 911 -17.46 19.09 11.75
CA SER A 911 -17.73 20.15 12.72
C SER A 911 -16.42 20.85 13.08
N LEU A 912 -15.94 21.73 12.22
CA LEU A 912 -14.98 22.76 12.60
C LEU A 912 -15.75 23.94 13.22
N GLU A 913 -16.57 23.66 14.23
CA GLU A 913 -16.88 24.65 15.25
C GLU A 913 -15.84 24.42 16.35
N VAL A 914 -14.73 25.15 16.24
CA VAL A 914 -13.94 25.49 17.41
C VAL A 914 -14.86 26.37 18.26
N THR A 915 -15.62 25.75 19.16
CA THR A 915 -16.18 26.45 20.31
C THR A 915 -15.01 26.98 21.13
N ASN A 916 -15.02 28.29 21.34
CA ASN A 916 -14.07 29.12 22.09
C ASN A 916 -13.36 28.43 23.27
#